data_AF-A0A661G7Y6-F1
#
_entry.id   AF-A0A661G7Y6-F1
#
_cell.length_a   1.000
_cell.length_b   1.000
_cell.length_c   1.000
_cell.angle_alpha   90.00
_cell.angle_beta   90.00
_cell.angle_gamma   90.00
#
_symmetry.space_group_name_H-M   'P 1'
#
loop_
_entity.id
_entity.type
_entity.pdbx_description
1 polymer ?
#
loop_
_entity_poly.entity_id
_entity_poly.type
_entity_poly.pdbx_seq_one_letter_code
_entity_poly.pdbx_strand_id
1 'polypeptide(L)'
;MRGTDLKFNSVILRDSEGEQRFDAARLPLRLGTGTDCEIRLPGPGSSAVALLDELDGEPFVQPVGRGSSVTINGEPLVASRKLSVDDELGFFGSRIVIGQVDDAMLLNVRLEDSAYITKPPELADAGADLAEEKIAPTAFRRAADAVPQNVQEPGHRWQTWVGAAIGVLLLLSWLLFTSKSIQFDVQPGNPDHLSVSGGWFHVPFGDRIIMREGSYVVHVKKEGYYDVSQSISVDERQSRTIVVELRKLPGQLTISTDPAVDAIITVDDSSVGRAPYGPLELEPGTHSVTVTADRYLPYAQRLTVPGLGKFQHLNVQLVPQWANVEVSSNPSGAAVYQGTTQIGETPMQLELMEGSHALSLFKDGFKAWDGTVVTAANEDQVLPTVQLEPANARLLVNTIPRGANVTVNGRYRGQSPVTLPLSPGINYVIGLSKAGYGTAERKVRLQAADSEEITVDLTARFGELKINALPGEATIYIDGKARGTGTMTLRLSSAPHRLEVKMDGYASFSREITPRPGYSQNVTVRLLSEAEIVARGTSASHTNSQGQVLRRVEPNGFTMGTSRREQGRRANEVLVPVMLTKPFFIGVKEVTNREFRRFRKNHDTGGALHASLAGDLNPVVNVSWEDAVEYCNWLSAQEGLTPVYETKFQRWQQVKPTPDGYRLPTEAEWAWAIRYQGRATAMTFPWGGRMPPRRDSGNFAGKSANALVPSILPGYDDGFASTAPVGTFTANALGIFDGGGNVAEWVQDYYSVPTPGKTEPIMDPQGPVRGSNRVIRGSSWMDSGIMELRLGYRDFGNGPRPDVGFRIARNIE
;
A
#
# COMPACT_ATOMS: atom_id res chain seq x y z
N MET A 1 -15.97 44.28 5.06
CA MET A 1 -17.42 44.31 5.39
C MET A 1 -17.83 42.88 5.70
N ARG A 2 -18.71 42.70 6.69
CA ARG A 2 -19.09 41.40 7.28
C ARG A 2 -19.88 40.57 6.25
N GLY A 3 -19.38 39.39 5.90
CA GLY A 3 -20.15 38.39 5.15
C GLY A 3 -21.27 37.85 6.02
N THR A 4 -22.50 38.06 5.59
CA THR A 4 -23.72 37.51 6.21
C THR A 4 -23.71 35.99 6.05
N ASP A 5 -23.91 35.24 7.14
CA ASP A 5 -24.03 33.78 7.11
C ASP A 5 -25.24 33.39 6.27
N LEU A 6 -24.97 32.68 5.16
CA LEU A 6 -25.95 32.28 4.16
C LEU A 6 -26.71 31.04 4.68
N LYS A 7 -27.84 31.26 5.35
CA LYS A 7 -28.76 30.19 5.77
C LYS A 7 -29.90 30.09 4.77
N PHE A 8 -30.20 28.89 4.29
CA PHE A 8 -31.22 28.67 3.27
C PHE A 8 -32.01 27.39 3.52
N ASN A 9 -33.31 27.43 3.22
CA ASN A 9 -34.23 26.29 3.28
C ASN A 9 -34.64 25.80 1.87
N SER A 10 -34.18 26.50 0.83
CA SER A 10 -34.38 26.12 -0.57
C SER A 10 -33.31 26.75 -1.47
N VAL A 11 -33.07 26.14 -2.62
CA VAL A 11 -32.14 26.62 -3.65
C VAL A 11 -32.95 27.07 -4.86
N ILE A 12 -32.73 28.29 -5.36
CA ILE A 12 -33.38 28.84 -6.56
C ILE A 12 -32.32 28.96 -7.64
N LEU A 13 -32.50 28.28 -8.76
CA LEU A 13 -31.72 28.49 -9.98
C LEU A 13 -32.44 29.54 -10.82
N ARG A 14 -31.73 30.61 -11.20
CA ARG A 14 -32.21 31.62 -12.15
C ARG A 14 -31.28 31.65 -13.35
N ASP A 15 -31.83 31.42 -14.52
CA ASP A 15 -31.11 31.45 -15.80
C ASP A 15 -31.93 32.25 -16.85
N SER A 16 -31.52 32.18 -18.12
CA SER A 16 -32.23 32.83 -19.23
C SER A 16 -33.59 32.20 -19.57
N GLU A 17 -33.89 31.00 -19.06
CA GLU A 17 -35.14 30.26 -19.31
C GLU A 17 -36.17 30.44 -18.19
N GLY A 18 -35.76 30.86 -16.98
CA GLY A 18 -36.67 31.21 -15.88
C GLY A 18 -36.10 30.91 -14.48
N GLU A 19 -36.99 30.68 -13.52
CA GLU A 19 -36.63 30.31 -12.15
C GLU A 19 -37.08 28.87 -11.84
N GLN A 20 -36.15 28.06 -11.31
CA GLN A 20 -36.43 26.71 -10.80
C GLN A 20 -36.11 26.66 -9.31
N ARG A 21 -36.97 26.00 -8.51
CA ARG A 21 -36.80 25.90 -7.06
C ARG A 21 -36.60 24.46 -6.63
N PHE A 22 -35.58 24.24 -5.80
CA PHE A 22 -35.20 22.97 -5.20
C PHE A 22 -35.31 23.09 -3.67
N ASP A 23 -35.84 22.07 -3.02
CA ASP A 23 -35.92 22.00 -1.56
C ASP A 23 -34.53 21.65 -0.98
N ALA A 24 -34.12 22.30 0.12
CA ALA A 24 -32.85 21.98 0.80
C ALA A 24 -32.79 20.52 1.29
N ALA A 25 -33.93 19.88 1.52
CA ALA A 25 -34.00 18.44 1.84
C ALA A 25 -33.48 17.51 0.72
N ARG A 26 -33.23 18.04 -0.49
CA ARG A 26 -32.68 17.29 -1.64
C ARG A 26 -31.16 17.37 -1.77
N LEU A 27 -30.46 18.06 -0.87
CA LEU A 27 -29.00 18.08 -0.86
C LEU A 27 -28.42 16.68 -0.53
N PRO A 28 -27.27 16.31 -1.12
CA PRO A 28 -26.47 17.08 -2.07
C PRO A 28 -27.07 17.12 -3.49
N LEU A 29 -26.97 18.27 -4.16
CA LEU A 29 -27.36 18.45 -5.55
C LEU A 29 -26.14 18.43 -6.46
N ARG A 30 -26.19 17.68 -7.57
CA ARG A 30 -25.14 17.68 -8.60
C ARG A 30 -25.36 18.83 -9.57
N LEU A 31 -24.32 19.63 -9.77
CA LEU A 31 -24.25 20.62 -10.83
C LEU A 31 -23.39 20.07 -11.97
N GLY A 32 -23.86 20.16 -13.21
CA GLY A 32 -23.08 19.73 -14.37
C GLY A 32 -23.91 19.67 -15.65
N THR A 33 -23.31 19.14 -16.71
CA THR A 33 -23.92 19.03 -18.05
C THR A 33 -24.57 17.66 -18.29
N GLY A 34 -24.33 16.70 -17.38
CA GLY A 34 -24.85 15.33 -17.45
C GLY A 34 -26.35 15.19 -17.18
N THR A 35 -26.93 14.09 -17.67
CA THR A 35 -28.35 13.78 -17.42
C THR A 35 -28.64 13.36 -15.98
N ASP A 36 -27.60 12.95 -15.25
CA ASP A 36 -27.60 12.58 -13.83
C ASP A 36 -27.50 13.78 -12.88
N CYS A 37 -27.44 15.01 -13.42
CA CYS A 37 -27.35 16.24 -12.63
C CYS A 37 -28.75 16.82 -12.33
N GLU A 38 -29.01 17.13 -11.06
CA GLU A 38 -30.24 17.83 -10.65
C GLU A 38 -30.25 19.30 -11.11
N ILE A 39 -29.08 19.95 -11.12
CA ILE A 39 -28.89 21.30 -11.66
C ILE A 39 -28.10 21.17 -12.96
N ARG A 40 -28.82 21.20 -14.09
CA ARG A 40 -28.21 21.08 -15.42
C ARG A 40 -27.73 22.44 -15.92
N LEU A 41 -26.44 22.54 -16.15
CA LEU A 41 -25.79 23.74 -16.69
C LEU A 41 -25.65 23.63 -18.22
N PRO A 42 -25.81 24.73 -18.97
CA PRO A 42 -25.51 24.75 -20.40
C PRO A 42 -24.00 24.70 -20.64
N GLY A 43 -23.55 23.83 -21.55
CA GLY A 43 -22.13 23.69 -21.92
C GLY A 43 -21.73 22.28 -22.36
N PRO A 44 -20.47 22.07 -22.79
CA PRO A 44 -19.96 20.75 -23.17
C PRO A 44 -19.78 19.82 -21.96
N GLY A 45 -19.99 18.52 -22.15
CA GLY A 45 -19.75 17.47 -21.14
C GLY A 45 -20.96 16.54 -20.90
N SER A 46 -20.78 15.55 -20.02
CA SER A 46 -21.79 14.52 -19.75
C SER A 46 -21.90 14.07 -18.29
N SER A 47 -21.29 14.82 -17.36
CA SER A 47 -21.24 14.44 -15.94
C SER A 47 -21.39 15.63 -15.00
N ALA A 48 -21.60 15.32 -13.72
CA ALA A 48 -21.53 16.30 -12.64
C ALA A 48 -20.12 16.84 -12.49
N VAL A 49 -20.00 18.15 -12.31
CA VAL A 49 -18.73 18.88 -12.25
C VAL A 49 -18.47 19.45 -10.86
N ALA A 50 -19.56 19.68 -10.11
CA ALA A 50 -19.52 20.00 -8.70
C ALA A 50 -20.75 19.44 -7.96
N LEU A 51 -20.62 19.27 -6.65
CA LEU A 51 -21.70 18.98 -5.71
C LEU A 51 -21.94 20.22 -4.86
N LEU A 52 -23.20 20.59 -4.72
CA LEU A 52 -23.65 21.58 -3.75
C LEU A 52 -24.30 20.85 -2.58
N ASP A 53 -23.84 21.13 -1.37
CA ASP A 53 -24.31 20.48 -0.15
C ASP A 53 -24.23 21.43 1.06
N GLU A 54 -24.75 21.00 2.21
CA GLU A 54 -24.78 21.77 3.46
C GLU A 54 -23.98 21.04 4.54
N LEU A 55 -23.14 21.79 5.28
CA LEU A 55 -22.43 21.30 6.46
C LEU A 55 -22.60 22.30 7.61
N ASP A 56 -23.09 21.83 8.75
CA ASP A 56 -23.30 22.63 9.97
C ASP A 56 -24.13 23.93 9.76
N GLY A 57 -25.09 23.92 8.83
CA GLY A 57 -25.91 25.09 8.53
C GLY A 57 -25.32 26.03 7.47
N GLU A 58 -24.24 25.62 6.80
CA GLU A 58 -23.52 26.45 5.82
C GLU A 58 -23.40 25.74 4.46
N PRO A 59 -23.69 26.42 3.34
CA PRO A 59 -23.53 25.84 2.01
C PRO A 59 -22.04 25.68 1.66
N PHE A 60 -21.69 24.57 1.02
CA PHE A 60 -20.38 24.37 0.41
C PHE A 60 -20.50 23.75 -0.98
N VAL A 61 -19.48 24.00 -1.81
CA VAL A 61 -19.32 23.39 -3.12
C VAL A 61 -18.12 22.45 -3.10
N GLN A 62 -18.25 21.28 -3.70
CA GLN A 62 -17.19 20.28 -3.82
C GLN A 62 -16.98 19.88 -5.29
N PRO A 63 -15.74 19.83 -5.80
CA PRO A 63 -15.48 19.37 -7.15
C PRO A 63 -15.76 17.88 -7.31
N VAL A 64 -16.31 17.48 -8.45
CA VAL A 64 -16.53 16.07 -8.81
C VAL A 64 -15.49 15.65 -9.86
N GLY A 65 -14.71 14.62 -9.55
CA GLY A 65 -13.64 14.11 -10.43
C GLY A 65 -12.25 14.71 -10.14
N ARG A 66 -11.19 14.04 -10.62
CA ARG A 66 -9.81 14.56 -10.54
C ARG A 66 -9.55 15.44 -11.76
N GLY A 67 -9.47 16.76 -11.57
CA GLY A 67 -9.23 17.73 -12.65
C GLY A 67 -10.47 18.51 -13.09
N SER A 68 -11.48 18.67 -12.23
CA SER A 68 -12.67 19.47 -12.53
C SER A 68 -12.27 20.88 -12.99
N SER A 69 -12.69 21.26 -14.20
CA SER A 69 -12.56 22.59 -14.82
C SER A 69 -13.42 23.67 -14.15
N VAL A 70 -13.74 23.48 -12.86
CA VAL A 70 -14.53 24.40 -12.05
C VAL A 70 -13.60 25.34 -11.29
N THR A 71 -13.87 26.63 -11.36
CA THR A 71 -13.21 27.66 -10.55
C THR A 71 -14.19 28.25 -9.55
N ILE A 72 -13.68 28.78 -8.44
CA ILE A 72 -14.43 29.62 -7.51
C ILE A 72 -13.67 30.95 -7.37
N ASN A 73 -14.34 32.06 -7.69
CA ASN A 73 -13.76 33.40 -7.74
C ASN A 73 -12.46 33.47 -8.57
N GLY A 74 -12.42 32.73 -9.70
CA GLY A 74 -11.26 32.65 -10.60
C GLY A 74 -10.17 31.65 -10.22
N GLU A 75 -10.23 31.03 -9.03
CA GLU A 75 -9.25 30.05 -8.57
C GLU A 75 -9.74 28.61 -8.80
N PRO A 76 -8.88 27.66 -9.23
CA PRO A 76 -9.28 26.25 -9.40
C PRO A 76 -9.87 25.64 -8.11
N LEU A 77 -11.07 25.09 -8.22
CA LEU A 77 -11.74 24.40 -7.12
C LEU A 77 -11.18 22.98 -6.98
N VAL A 78 -10.09 22.83 -6.22
CA VAL A 78 -9.40 21.54 -6.00
C VAL A 78 -9.88 20.77 -4.76
N ALA A 79 -10.66 21.41 -3.89
CA ALA A 79 -11.20 20.85 -2.65
C ALA A 79 -12.52 21.56 -2.29
N SER A 80 -13.27 20.98 -1.36
CA SER A 80 -14.53 21.57 -0.87
C SER A 80 -14.32 22.97 -0.31
N ARG A 81 -15.18 23.92 -0.69
CA ARG A 81 -15.15 25.30 -0.19
C ARG A 81 -16.54 25.78 0.21
N LYS A 82 -16.62 26.49 1.33
CA LYS A 82 -17.82 27.19 1.77
C LYS A 82 -18.22 28.24 0.74
N LEU A 83 -19.52 28.37 0.48
CA LEU A 83 -20.11 29.39 -0.38
C LEU A 83 -20.60 30.58 0.44
N SER A 84 -20.36 31.77 -0.08
CA SER A 84 -20.81 33.06 0.44
C SER A 84 -21.60 33.83 -0.62
N VAL A 85 -22.35 34.84 -0.19
CA VAL A 85 -23.04 35.75 -1.12
C VAL A 85 -21.97 36.45 -1.96
N ASP A 86 -22.23 36.55 -3.27
CA ASP A 86 -21.34 37.07 -4.31
C ASP A 86 -20.19 36.15 -4.73
N ASP A 87 -20.09 34.93 -4.20
CA ASP A 87 -19.14 33.94 -4.75
C ASP A 87 -19.53 33.58 -6.18
N GLU A 88 -18.54 33.46 -7.05
CA GLU A 88 -18.68 33.14 -8.47
C GLU A 88 -18.10 31.76 -8.76
N LEU A 89 -18.92 30.83 -9.22
CA LEU A 89 -18.46 29.54 -9.74
C LEU A 89 -18.32 29.61 -11.26
N GLY A 90 -17.11 29.37 -11.77
CA GLY A 90 -16.82 29.31 -13.20
C GLY A 90 -16.72 27.88 -13.70
N PHE A 91 -17.30 27.57 -14.86
CA PHE A 91 -17.21 26.25 -15.48
C PHE A 91 -17.37 26.35 -17.01
N PHE A 92 -16.35 25.93 -17.77
CA PHE A 92 -16.28 26.04 -19.25
C PHE A 92 -16.85 27.35 -19.82
N GLY A 93 -16.52 28.49 -19.19
CA GLY A 93 -16.96 29.83 -19.63
C GLY A 93 -18.31 30.31 -19.06
N SER A 94 -19.12 29.45 -18.46
CA SER A 94 -20.35 29.82 -17.73
C SER A 94 -20.01 30.26 -16.31
N ARG A 95 -20.67 31.33 -15.80
CA ARG A 95 -20.50 31.84 -14.44
C ARG A 95 -21.79 31.70 -13.64
N ILE A 96 -21.71 31.21 -12.42
CA ILE A 96 -22.84 31.15 -11.48
C ILE A 96 -22.51 32.07 -10.31
N VAL A 97 -23.26 33.14 -10.15
CA VAL A 97 -23.11 34.06 -9.03
C VAL A 97 -24.07 33.63 -7.92
N ILE A 98 -23.52 33.36 -6.74
CA ILE A 98 -24.29 32.99 -5.55
C ILE A 98 -24.92 34.24 -4.94
N GLY A 99 -26.23 34.22 -4.77
CA GLY A 99 -27.01 35.26 -4.11
C GLY A 99 -27.92 34.68 -3.04
N GLN A 100 -28.72 35.55 -2.41
CA GLN A 100 -29.74 35.15 -1.45
C GLN A 100 -31.01 35.97 -1.67
N VAL A 101 -32.17 35.31 -1.63
CA VAL A 101 -33.50 35.92 -1.67
C VAL A 101 -34.33 35.29 -0.57
N ASP A 102 -34.76 36.08 0.41
CA ASP A 102 -35.41 35.60 1.64
C ASP A 102 -34.59 34.46 2.32
N ASP A 103 -35.23 33.32 2.58
CA ASP A 103 -34.60 32.09 3.11
C ASP A 103 -34.13 31.13 2.00
N ALA A 104 -33.87 31.62 0.77
CA ALA A 104 -33.42 30.80 -0.35
C ALA A 104 -32.06 31.26 -0.90
N MET A 105 -31.18 30.30 -1.19
CA MET A 105 -29.92 30.56 -1.89
C MET A 105 -30.20 30.64 -3.40
N LEU A 106 -29.78 31.73 -4.02
CA LEU A 106 -29.97 31.99 -5.44
C LEU A 106 -28.70 31.61 -6.22
N LEU A 107 -28.82 30.77 -7.24
CA LEU A 107 -27.78 30.50 -8.22
C LEU A 107 -28.14 31.25 -9.49
N ASN A 108 -27.50 32.40 -9.72
CA ASN A 108 -27.75 33.22 -10.88
C ASN A 108 -26.77 32.87 -11.99
N VAL A 109 -27.23 32.15 -13.01
CA VAL A 109 -26.42 31.71 -14.13
C VAL A 109 -26.26 32.86 -15.13
N ARG A 110 -25.04 33.38 -15.24
CA ARG A 110 -24.66 34.40 -16.21
C ARG A 110 -23.78 33.77 -17.28
N LEU A 111 -24.20 33.95 -18.53
CA LEU A 111 -23.49 33.43 -19.69
C LEU A 111 -22.66 34.51 -20.40
N GLU A 112 -22.67 35.76 -19.89
CA GLU A 112 -22.25 37.00 -20.56
C GLU A 112 -20.80 37.03 -21.10
N ASP A 113 -19.92 36.10 -20.68
CA ASP A 113 -18.51 35.99 -21.11
C ASP A 113 -18.10 34.56 -21.56
N SER A 114 -19.05 33.64 -21.80
CA SER A 114 -18.69 32.27 -22.22
C SER A 114 -18.12 32.27 -23.65
N ALA A 115 -17.00 31.57 -23.87
CA ALA A 115 -16.39 31.36 -25.18
C ALA A 115 -17.30 30.61 -26.18
N TYR A 116 -18.50 30.22 -25.75
CA TYR A 116 -19.46 29.38 -26.47
C TYR A 116 -20.84 30.05 -26.67
N ILE A 117 -21.01 31.34 -26.36
CA ILE A 117 -22.22 32.07 -26.80
C ILE A 117 -22.09 32.43 -28.29
N THR A 118 -23.05 31.97 -29.10
CA THR A 118 -23.42 32.64 -30.35
C THR A 118 -24.02 34.01 -30.02
N LYS A 119 -23.37 35.08 -30.47
CA LYS A 119 -24.00 36.42 -30.48
C LYS A 119 -25.35 36.33 -31.20
N PRO A 120 -26.36 37.12 -30.82
CA PRO A 120 -27.60 37.21 -31.58
C PRO A 120 -27.28 37.47 -33.06
N PRO A 121 -28.03 36.92 -34.02
CA PRO A 121 -27.83 37.28 -35.42
C PRO A 121 -27.95 38.79 -35.55
N GLU A 122 -26.91 39.43 -36.08
CA GLU A 122 -27.06 40.76 -36.64
C GLU A 122 -28.13 40.64 -37.73
N LEU A 123 -29.26 41.31 -37.53
CA LEU A 123 -30.16 41.61 -38.62
C LEU A 123 -29.30 42.34 -39.64
N ALA A 124 -29.03 41.70 -40.77
CA ALA A 124 -28.53 42.42 -41.93
C ALA A 124 -29.54 43.54 -42.18
N ASP A 125 -29.13 44.78 -41.96
CA ASP A 125 -29.73 45.91 -42.64
C ASP A 125 -29.76 45.52 -44.12
N ALA A 126 -30.95 45.22 -44.62
CA ALA A 126 -31.20 45.18 -46.05
C ALA A 126 -31.20 46.63 -46.55
N GLY A 127 -30.04 47.28 -46.43
CA GLY A 127 -29.63 48.42 -47.21
C GLY A 127 -28.94 47.90 -48.46
N ALA A 128 -29.73 47.64 -49.49
CA ALA A 128 -29.25 47.59 -50.86
C ALA A 128 -30.33 48.18 -51.77
N ASP A 129 -30.19 49.48 -52.00
CA ASP A 129 -30.58 50.26 -53.16
C ASP A 129 -31.66 49.66 -54.07
N LEU A 130 -32.90 50.12 -53.88
CA LEU A 130 -33.78 50.37 -55.01
C LEU A 130 -33.97 51.88 -55.11
N ALA A 131 -33.60 52.37 -56.30
CA ALA A 131 -33.51 53.75 -56.71
C ALA A 131 -34.67 54.64 -56.23
N GLU A 132 -34.33 55.91 -55.96
CA GLU A 132 -35.27 57.02 -55.93
C GLU A 132 -36.18 56.96 -57.16
N GLU A 133 -37.46 56.62 -56.98
CA GLU A 133 -38.51 57.10 -57.87
C GLU A 133 -39.46 58.00 -57.08
N LYS A 134 -39.48 59.25 -57.54
CA LYS A 134 -40.24 60.37 -57.00
C LYS A 134 -41.72 60.04 -56.86
N ILE A 135 -42.27 60.55 -55.77
CA ILE A 135 -43.70 60.78 -55.57
C ILE A 135 -44.28 61.49 -56.80
N ALA A 136 -45.13 60.79 -57.55
CA ALA A 136 -45.99 61.37 -58.57
C ALA A 136 -47.46 61.25 -58.11
N PRO A 137 -48.17 62.37 -57.84
CA PRO A 137 -49.57 62.31 -57.46
C PRO A 137 -50.41 62.02 -58.70
N THR A 138 -51.11 60.89 -58.74
CA THR A 138 -52.08 60.60 -59.82
C THR A 138 -53.52 60.73 -59.32
N ALA A 139 -54.04 61.91 -59.64
CA ALA A 139 -55.40 62.24 -60.06
C ALA A 139 -56.54 61.25 -59.76
N PHE A 140 -57.32 61.65 -58.75
CA PHE A 140 -58.77 61.50 -58.69
C PHE A 140 -59.42 61.68 -60.09
N ARG A 141 -60.09 60.65 -60.62
CA ARG A 141 -61.03 60.80 -61.75
C ARG A 141 -62.40 61.19 -61.22
N ARG A 142 -62.76 62.48 -61.37
CA ARG A 142 -64.17 62.87 -61.55
C ARG A 142 -64.59 62.47 -62.96
N ALA A 143 -65.60 61.61 -63.08
CA ALA A 143 -66.53 61.71 -64.19
C ALA A 143 -67.73 62.52 -63.67
N ALA A 144 -67.83 63.74 -64.18
CA ALA A 144 -68.83 64.73 -63.88
C ALA A 144 -70.17 64.41 -64.57
N ASP A 145 -71.14 65.28 -64.29
CA ASP A 145 -72.37 65.53 -65.06
C ASP A 145 -73.61 64.73 -64.67
N ALA A 146 -74.20 65.20 -63.57
CA ALA A 146 -75.65 65.31 -63.45
C ALA A 146 -76.10 66.67 -64.02
N VAL A 147 -76.77 66.66 -65.16
CA VAL A 147 -77.69 67.72 -65.65
C VAL A 147 -78.83 67.01 -66.40
N PRO A 148 -80.05 67.57 -66.51
CA PRO A 148 -81.26 66.91 -66.07
C PRO A 148 -82.09 66.43 -67.26
N GLN A 149 -82.84 65.34 -67.13
CA GLN A 149 -84.00 65.13 -67.99
C GLN A 149 -85.23 64.74 -67.18
N ASN A 150 -86.14 65.70 -67.16
CA ASN A 150 -87.55 65.55 -66.87
C ASN A 150 -88.18 64.44 -67.73
N VAL A 151 -88.90 63.56 -67.04
CA VAL A 151 -90.30 63.19 -67.28
C VAL A 151 -90.69 62.77 -68.71
N GLN A 152 -90.95 61.48 -68.86
CA GLN A 152 -92.22 61.02 -69.42
C GLN A 152 -92.73 59.81 -68.63
N GLU A 153 -93.98 59.92 -68.15
CA GLU A 153 -94.73 58.88 -67.43
C GLU A 153 -94.93 57.63 -68.29
N PRO A 154 -95.19 56.47 -67.67
CA PRO A 154 -96.60 56.12 -67.49
C PRO A 154 -96.91 55.43 -66.15
N GLY A 155 -98.03 55.85 -65.54
CA GLY A 155 -99.04 54.92 -65.05
C GLY A 155 -98.71 54.11 -63.78
N HIS A 156 -99.09 54.67 -62.63
CA HIS A 156 -99.84 53.98 -61.57
C HIS A 156 -99.40 52.56 -61.18
N ARG A 157 -98.67 52.42 -60.05
CA ARG A 157 -98.89 51.40 -58.98
C ARG A 157 -97.79 51.42 -57.90
N TRP A 158 -97.54 52.58 -57.29
CA TRP A 158 -96.62 52.70 -56.13
C TRP A 158 -97.05 51.87 -54.91
N GLN A 159 -98.33 51.47 -54.85
CA GLN A 159 -98.88 50.67 -53.76
C GLN A 159 -98.34 49.22 -53.70
N THR A 160 -97.86 48.63 -54.81
CA THR A 160 -97.25 47.29 -54.79
C THR A 160 -95.79 47.31 -54.35
N TRP A 161 -95.06 48.39 -54.64
CA TRP A 161 -93.68 48.59 -54.15
C TRP A 161 -93.64 48.97 -52.68
N VAL A 162 -94.61 49.76 -52.19
CA VAL A 162 -94.78 50.02 -50.76
C VAL A 162 -95.22 48.74 -50.02
N GLY A 163 -96.12 47.94 -50.59
CA GLY A 163 -96.50 46.64 -50.02
C GLY A 163 -95.35 45.62 -50.00
N ALA A 164 -94.57 45.54 -51.07
CA ALA A 164 -93.37 44.70 -51.13
C ALA A 164 -92.25 45.21 -50.20
N ALA A 165 -92.06 46.53 -50.11
CA ALA A 165 -91.11 47.13 -49.18
C ALA A 165 -91.55 46.93 -47.72
N ILE A 166 -92.83 47.05 -47.40
CA ILE A 166 -93.38 46.74 -46.07
C ILE A 166 -93.26 45.24 -45.79
N GLY A 167 -93.54 44.37 -46.76
CA GLY A 167 -93.37 42.92 -46.62
C GLY A 167 -91.91 42.52 -46.38
N VAL A 168 -90.98 43.13 -47.10
CA VAL A 168 -89.54 42.96 -46.92
C VAL A 168 -89.09 43.55 -45.58
N LEU A 169 -89.61 44.71 -45.16
CA LEU A 169 -89.31 45.33 -43.87
C LEU A 169 -89.89 44.52 -42.69
N LEU A 170 -91.07 43.93 -42.83
CA LEU A 170 -91.67 43.03 -41.84
C LEU A 170 -90.93 41.70 -41.79
N LEU A 171 -90.49 41.15 -42.93
CA LEU A 171 -89.66 39.96 -42.99
C LEU A 171 -88.27 40.22 -42.37
N LEU A 172 -87.65 41.35 -42.69
CA LEU A 172 -86.39 41.80 -42.10
C LEU A 172 -86.54 42.08 -40.61
N SER A 173 -87.64 42.70 -40.19
CA SER A 173 -87.97 42.94 -38.78
C SER A 173 -88.14 41.61 -38.06
N TRP A 174 -88.93 40.68 -38.61
CA TRP A 174 -89.08 39.34 -38.05
C TRP A 174 -87.76 38.58 -37.98
N LEU A 175 -86.92 38.64 -39.03
CA LEU A 175 -85.58 38.04 -39.05
C LEU A 175 -84.67 38.64 -37.98
N LEU A 176 -84.66 39.97 -37.81
CA LEU A 176 -83.82 40.64 -36.81
C LEU A 176 -84.29 40.38 -35.37
N PHE A 177 -85.61 40.38 -35.12
CA PHE A 177 -86.18 40.15 -33.78
C PHE A 177 -86.16 38.68 -33.35
N THR A 178 -86.09 37.73 -34.30
CA THR A 178 -86.08 36.28 -34.00
C THR A 178 -84.70 35.61 -34.16
N SER A 179 -83.67 36.35 -34.53
CA SER A 179 -82.30 35.84 -34.64
C SER A 179 -81.54 35.99 -33.32
N LYS A 180 -80.50 35.17 -33.14
CA LYS A 180 -79.61 35.17 -31.97
C LYS A 180 -78.32 35.90 -32.29
N SER A 181 -77.78 36.62 -31.31
CA SER A 181 -76.51 37.34 -31.45
C SER A 181 -75.34 36.49 -30.91
N ILE A 182 -74.52 35.97 -31.80
CA ILE A 182 -73.36 35.13 -31.46
C ILE A 182 -72.09 35.97 -31.59
N GLN A 183 -71.27 35.98 -30.54
CA GLN A 183 -69.93 36.58 -30.55
C GLN A 183 -68.89 35.46 -30.62
N PHE A 184 -67.84 35.64 -31.43
CA PHE A 184 -66.70 34.73 -31.45
C PHE A 184 -65.53 35.39 -30.73
N ASP A 185 -65.09 34.78 -29.62
CA ASP A 185 -63.88 35.17 -28.93
C ASP A 185 -62.74 34.27 -29.40
N VAL A 186 -61.87 34.79 -30.27
CA VAL A 186 -60.73 34.06 -30.82
C VAL A 186 -59.53 34.27 -29.92
N GLN A 187 -58.96 33.16 -29.42
CA GLN A 187 -57.82 33.21 -28.52
C GLN A 187 -56.59 32.54 -29.14
N PRO A 188 -55.41 33.20 -29.18
CA PRO A 188 -55.13 34.55 -28.67
C PRO A 188 -55.38 35.67 -29.70
N GLY A 189 -56.19 36.67 -29.35
CA GLY A 189 -56.37 37.92 -30.11
C GLY A 189 -57.16 37.78 -31.43
N ASN A 190 -57.39 38.91 -32.11
CA ASN A 190 -58.25 38.97 -33.31
C ASN A 190 -57.75 38.06 -34.46
N PRO A 191 -58.66 37.40 -35.20
CA PRO A 191 -58.31 36.60 -36.37
C PRO A 191 -58.02 37.46 -37.59
N ASP A 192 -57.21 36.96 -38.52
CA ASP A 192 -56.96 37.63 -39.81
C ASP A 192 -58.12 37.42 -40.78
N HIS A 193 -58.79 36.27 -40.69
CA HIS A 193 -59.99 35.98 -41.45
C HIS A 193 -60.97 35.13 -40.63
N LEU A 194 -62.22 35.57 -40.55
CA LEU A 194 -63.32 34.82 -39.93
C LEU A 194 -64.50 34.78 -40.90
N SER A 195 -64.93 33.58 -41.29
CA SER A 195 -66.13 33.37 -42.08
C SER A 195 -67.02 32.32 -41.46
N VAL A 196 -68.32 32.43 -41.70
CA VAL A 196 -69.31 31.45 -41.24
C VAL A 196 -70.00 30.88 -42.45
N SER A 197 -70.07 29.56 -42.53
CA SER A 197 -70.81 28.83 -43.57
C SER A 197 -71.92 27.99 -42.93
N GLY A 198 -72.96 27.66 -43.70
CA GLY A 198 -74.15 26.98 -43.19
C GLY A 198 -75.24 27.92 -42.67
N GLY A 199 -76.40 27.34 -42.37
CA GLY A 199 -77.64 28.07 -42.09
C GLY A 199 -78.18 28.87 -43.29
N TRP A 200 -79.48 29.16 -43.27
CA TRP A 200 -80.13 29.91 -44.37
C TRP A 200 -80.11 31.44 -44.16
N PHE A 201 -79.73 31.90 -42.95
CA PHE A 201 -79.61 33.31 -42.61
C PHE A 201 -78.49 33.54 -41.59
N HIS A 202 -77.56 34.43 -41.92
CA HIS A 202 -76.58 35.01 -41.01
C HIS A 202 -76.13 36.38 -41.54
N VAL A 203 -76.01 37.38 -40.68
CA VAL A 203 -75.58 38.74 -41.06
C VAL A 203 -74.61 39.30 -40.01
N PRO A 204 -73.43 39.81 -40.40
CA PRO A 204 -72.50 40.43 -39.47
C PRO A 204 -73.06 41.77 -38.95
N PHE A 205 -72.95 42.01 -37.65
CA PHE A 205 -73.41 43.23 -36.97
C PHE A 205 -72.40 43.63 -35.87
N GLY A 206 -71.44 44.48 -36.23
CA GLY A 206 -70.33 44.84 -35.33
C GLY A 206 -69.40 43.66 -35.06
N ASP A 207 -69.14 43.39 -33.78
CA ASP A 207 -68.34 42.26 -33.28
C ASP A 207 -69.14 40.95 -33.11
N ARG A 208 -70.42 40.96 -33.50
CA ARG A 208 -71.34 39.82 -33.36
C ARG A 208 -71.93 39.46 -34.72
N ILE A 209 -72.29 38.20 -34.89
CA ILE A 209 -73.00 37.73 -36.07
C ILE A 209 -74.41 37.33 -35.64
N ILE A 210 -75.39 37.93 -36.31
CA ILE A 210 -76.80 37.63 -36.10
C ILE A 210 -77.12 36.36 -36.90
N MET A 211 -77.51 35.29 -36.21
CA MET A 211 -77.75 33.96 -36.78
C MET A 211 -79.11 33.42 -36.39
N ARG A 212 -79.74 32.65 -37.27
CA ARG A 212 -80.95 31.86 -36.94
C ARG A 212 -80.57 30.55 -36.27
N GLU A 213 -81.57 29.86 -35.70
CA GLU A 213 -81.37 28.49 -35.24
C GLU A 213 -81.00 27.57 -36.41
N GLY A 214 -80.02 26.71 -36.18
CA GLY A 214 -79.47 25.83 -37.21
C GLY A 214 -78.01 25.45 -36.95
N SER A 215 -77.45 24.68 -37.87
CA SER A 215 -76.05 24.27 -37.84
C SER A 215 -75.20 25.16 -38.75
N TYR A 216 -74.12 25.68 -38.18
CA TYR A 216 -73.15 26.53 -38.86
C TYR A 216 -71.75 25.98 -38.65
N VAL A 217 -70.83 26.32 -39.54
CA VAL A 217 -69.39 26.06 -39.39
C VAL A 217 -68.68 27.41 -39.41
N VAL A 218 -67.96 27.72 -38.34
CA VAL A 218 -67.08 28.90 -38.29
C VAL A 218 -65.69 28.50 -38.75
N HIS A 219 -65.16 29.24 -39.72
CA HIS A 219 -63.81 29.10 -40.23
C HIS A 219 -62.99 30.29 -39.75
N VAL A 220 -61.94 30.01 -38.97
CA VAL A 220 -61.04 31.02 -38.41
C VAL A 220 -59.64 30.75 -38.93
N LYS A 221 -59.01 31.78 -39.50
CA LYS A 221 -57.60 31.77 -39.91
C LYS A 221 -56.84 32.88 -39.21
N LYS A 222 -55.62 32.56 -38.81
CA LYS A 222 -54.66 33.50 -38.24
C LYS A 222 -53.24 33.07 -38.60
N GLU A 223 -52.42 34.01 -39.03
CA GLU A 223 -51.02 33.79 -39.38
C GLU A 223 -50.26 33.17 -38.20
N GLY A 224 -49.54 32.07 -38.47
CA GLY A 224 -48.81 31.33 -37.44
C GLY A 224 -49.68 30.37 -36.62
N TYR A 225 -50.97 30.19 -36.92
CA TYR A 225 -51.86 29.23 -36.25
C TYR A 225 -52.50 28.26 -37.24
N TYR A 226 -52.91 27.08 -36.78
CA TYR A 226 -53.70 26.15 -37.58
C TYR A 226 -55.09 26.74 -37.88
N ASP A 227 -55.54 26.58 -39.13
CA ASP A 227 -56.91 26.92 -39.53
C ASP A 227 -57.92 26.09 -38.71
N VAL A 228 -58.87 26.76 -38.06
CA VAL A 228 -59.91 26.10 -37.26
C VAL A 228 -61.24 26.15 -38.00
N SER A 229 -61.87 24.98 -38.16
CA SER A 229 -63.25 24.85 -38.65
C SER A 229 -64.11 24.20 -37.57
N GLN A 230 -64.88 25.01 -36.83
CA GLN A 230 -65.68 24.52 -35.70
C GLN A 230 -67.16 24.49 -36.08
N SER A 231 -67.77 23.31 -35.95
CA SER A 231 -69.22 23.17 -36.10
C SER A 231 -69.92 23.69 -34.85
N ILE A 232 -70.88 24.59 -35.05
CA ILE A 232 -71.69 25.17 -33.99
C ILE A 232 -73.17 24.92 -34.28
N SER A 233 -73.93 24.65 -33.23
CA SER A 233 -75.39 24.61 -33.30
C SER A 233 -75.95 25.81 -32.53
N VAL A 234 -76.82 26.57 -33.19
CA VAL A 234 -77.53 27.71 -32.61
C VAL A 234 -78.92 27.21 -32.20
N ASP A 235 -79.20 27.23 -30.90
CA ASP A 235 -80.44 26.77 -30.27
C ASP A 235 -81.31 27.96 -29.77
N GLU A 236 -82.42 27.67 -29.08
CA GLU A 236 -83.38 28.68 -28.62
C GLU A 236 -82.82 29.65 -27.56
N ARG A 237 -81.62 29.40 -27.01
CA ARG A 237 -81.03 30.22 -25.94
C ARG A 237 -80.65 31.62 -26.44
N GLN A 238 -80.77 32.64 -25.57
CA GLN A 238 -80.36 34.01 -25.91
C GLN A 238 -78.83 34.15 -25.92
N SER A 239 -78.34 35.07 -26.77
CA SER A 239 -76.97 35.56 -26.99
C SER A 239 -75.82 34.84 -26.27
N ARG A 240 -74.89 34.26 -27.04
CA ARG A 240 -73.76 33.45 -26.54
C ARG A 240 -72.44 33.91 -27.14
N THR A 241 -71.37 33.79 -26.36
CA THR A 241 -69.99 33.90 -26.83
C THR A 241 -69.44 32.50 -27.06
N ILE A 242 -68.84 32.26 -28.23
CA ILE A 242 -68.17 31.01 -28.59
C ILE A 242 -66.68 31.29 -28.57
N VAL A 243 -65.97 30.62 -27.68
CA VAL A 243 -64.51 30.68 -27.65
C VAL A 243 -63.97 29.74 -28.73
N VAL A 244 -63.11 30.29 -29.59
CA VAL A 244 -62.36 29.54 -30.60
C VAL A 244 -60.89 29.62 -30.24
N GLU A 245 -60.35 28.54 -29.71
CA GLU A 245 -58.93 28.45 -29.34
C GLU A 245 -58.10 28.04 -30.56
N LEU A 246 -57.13 28.89 -30.91
CA LEU A 246 -56.20 28.62 -32.00
C LEU A 246 -54.95 27.95 -31.47
N ARG A 247 -54.53 26.87 -32.13
CA ARG A 247 -53.24 26.22 -31.87
C ARG A 247 -52.17 26.82 -32.76
N LYS A 248 -51.03 27.22 -32.17
CA LYS A 248 -49.87 27.72 -32.92
C LYS A 248 -49.37 26.64 -33.87
N LEU A 249 -48.87 27.03 -35.04
CA LEU A 249 -48.09 26.16 -35.91
C LEU A 249 -46.76 25.78 -35.22
N PRO A 250 -46.20 24.59 -35.49
CA PRO A 250 -44.85 24.21 -35.05
C PRO A 250 -43.81 25.26 -35.46
N GLY A 251 -42.75 25.40 -34.66
CA GLY A 251 -41.55 26.14 -35.05
C GLY A 251 -40.64 25.25 -35.90
N GLN A 252 -39.72 25.86 -36.65
CA GLN A 252 -38.74 25.16 -37.48
C GLN A 252 -37.34 25.37 -36.94
N LEU A 253 -36.61 24.30 -36.67
CA LEU A 253 -35.26 24.33 -36.12
C LEU A 253 -34.25 23.70 -37.08
N THR A 254 -33.16 24.41 -37.38
CA THR A 254 -32.00 23.89 -38.11
C THR A 254 -30.79 23.85 -37.20
N ILE A 255 -30.14 22.70 -37.10
CA ILE A 255 -29.00 22.46 -36.22
C ILE A 255 -27.76 22.19 -37.08
N SER A 256 -26.68 22.92 -36.84
CA SER A 256 -25.36 22.70 -37.45
C SER A 256 -24.28 22.56 -36.37
N THR A 257 -23.09 22.06 -36.75
CA THR A 257 -21.94 21.97 -35.85
C THR A 257 -20.74 22.73 -36.42
N ASP A 258 -19.88 23.18 -35.53
CA ASP A 258 -18.58 23.76 -35.82
C ASP A 258 -17.52 23.11 -34.92
N PRO A 259 -16.53 22.38 -35.47
CA PRO A 259 -16.34 22.09 -36.90
C PRO A 259 -17.50 21.27 -37.50
N ALA A 260 -17.66 21.37 -38.82
CA ALA A 260 -18.63 20.56 -39.55
C ALA A 260 -18.17 19.09 -39.57
N VAL A 261 -18.73 18.28 -38.66
CA VAL A 261 -18.41 16.86 -38.48
C VAL A 261 -19.68 16.03 -38.46
N ASP A 262 -19.53 14.72 -38.63
CA ASP A 262 -20.65 13.79 -38.56
C ASP A 262 -21.13 13.63 -37.11
N ALA A 263 -22.11 14.45 -36.72
CA ALA A 263 -22.68 14.46 -35.37
C ALA A 263 -24.12 13.95 -35.36
N ILE A 264 -24.46 13.08 -34.42
CA ILE A 264 -25.83 12.60 -34.19
C ILE A 264 -26.56 13.66 -33.36
N ILE A 265 -27.77 14.01 -33.80
CA ILE A 265 -28.65 14.96 -33.14
C ILE A 265 -29.83 14.21 -32.54
N THR A 266 -30.08 14.47 -31.26
CA THR A 266 -31.23 13.96 -30.51
C THR A 266 -32.04 15.13 -29.98
N VAL A 267 -33.36 15.04 -30.10
CA VAL A 267 -34.32 16.00 -29.56
C VAL A 267 -35.31 15.25 -28.69
N ASP A 268 -35.49 15.68 -27.44
CA ASP A 268 -36.36 15.04 -26.44
C ASP A 268 -36.13 13.52 -26.36
N ASP A 269 -34.86 13.16 -26.17
CA ASP A 269 -34.36 11.78 -26.07
C ASP A 269 -34.59 10.92 -27.33
N SER A 270 -35.03 11.51 -28.44
CA SER A 270 -35.27 10.84 -29.72
C SER A 270 -34.25 11.27 -30.77
N SER A 271 -33.55 10.31 -31.40
CA SER A 271 -32.61 10.61 -32.49
C SER A 271 -33.35 11.11 -33.72
N VAL A 272 -33.08 12.35 -34.14
CA VAL A 272 -33.75 12.97 -35.29
C VAL A 272 -32.93 12.86 -36.58
N GLY A 273 -31.60 12.83 -36.49
CA GLY A 273 -30.75 12.76 -37.67
C GLY A 273 -29.29 13.11 -37.40
N ARG A 274 -28.56 13.51 -38.45
CA ARG A 274 -27.14 13.89 -38.40
C ARG A 274 -26.95 15.34 -38.83
N ALA A 275 -26.01 16.06 -38.20
CA ALA A 275 -25.70 17.44 -38.50
C ALA A 275 -25.04 17.62 -39.88
N PRO A 276 -25.35 18.69 -40.63
CA PRO A 276 -26.43 19.64 -40.38
C PRO A 276 -27.80 19.00 -40.62
N TYR A 277 -28.76 19.26 -39.72
CA TYR A 277 -30.10 18.69 -39.79
C TYR A 277 -31.17 19.78 -39.69
N GLY A 278 -32.16 19.73 -40.57
CA GLY A 278 -33.32 20.62 -40.55
C GLY A 278 -33.84 20.97 -41.95
N PRO A 279 -34.96 21.71 -42.03
CA PRO A 279 -35.73 22.20 -40.88
C PRO A 279 -36.49 21.08 -40.16
N LEU A 280 -36.36 20.99 -38.85
CA LEU A 280 -37.12 20.09 -37.97
C LEU A 280 -38.31 20.85 -37.39
N GLU A 281 -39.52 20.34 -37.59
CA GLU A 281 -40.72 20.90 -36.98
C GLU A 281 -40.85 20.45 -35.53
N LEU A 282 -40.93 21.42 -34.61
CA LEU A 282 -41.10 21.19 -33.18
C LEU A 282 -42.33 21.94 -32.67
N GLU A 283 -43.11 21.30 -31.80
CA GLU A 283 -44.24 21.94 -31.15
C GLU A 283 -43.77 23.17 -30.33
N PRO A 284 -44.63 24.15 -30.06
CA PRO A 284 -44.26 25.26 -29.19
C PRO A 284 -44.01 24.79 -27.75
N GLY A 285 -42.84 25.07 -27.19
CA GLY A 285 -42.45 24.60 -25.85
C GLY A 285 -40.94 24.53 -25.66
N THR A 286 -40.49 24.03 -24.51
CA THR A 286 -39.06 23.81 -24.24
C THR A 286 -38.68 22.40 -24.68
N HIS A 287 -37.67 22.31 -25.54
CA HIS A 287 -37.14 21.06 -26.07
C HIS A 287 -35.68 20.88 -25.66
N SER A 288 -35.30 19.64 -25.34
CA SER A 288 -33.91 19.29 -25.09
C SER A 288 -33.23 18.85 -26.38
N VAL A 289 -32.08 19.43 -26.70
CA VAL A 289 -31.27 19.07 -27.85
C VAL A 289 -29.92 18.57 -27.36
N THR A 290 -29.53 17.37 -27.78
CA THR A 290 -28.21 16.81 -27.52
C THR A 290 -27.53 16.45 -28.84
N VAL A 291 -26.26 16.83 -28.97
CA VAL A 291 -25.42 16.60 -30.14
C VAL A 291 -24.18 15.82 -29.73
N THR A 292 -23.96 14.68 -30.38
CA THR A 292 -22.83 13.78 -30.08
C THR A 292 -22.05 13.47 -31.34
N ALA A 293 -20.74 13.65 -31.32
CA ALA A 293 -19.84 13.34 -32.44
C ALA A 293 -18.64 12.51 -31.95
N ASP A 294 -18.08 11.69 -32.83
CA ASP A 294 -16.91 10.88 -32.50
C ASP A 294 -15.68 11.76 -32.24
N ARG A 295 -14.92 11.45 -31.18
CA ARG A 295 -13.77 12.23 -30.69
C ARG A 295 -14.09 13.66 -30.20
N TYR A 296 -15.36 14.01 -29.96
CA TYR A 296 -15.76 15.30 -29.37
C TYR A 296 -16.58 15.10 -28.10
N LEU A 297 -16.54 16.06 -27.19
CA LEU A 297 -17.41 16.08 -26.02
C LEU A 297 -18.86 16.23 -26.45
N PRO A 298 -19.79 15.50 -25.82
CA PRO A 298 -21.21 15.67 -26.09
C PRO A 298 -21.66 17.07 -25.68
N TYR A 299 -22.57 17.63 -26.46
CA TYR A 299 -23.18 18.93 -26.22
C TYR A 299 -24.66 18.74 -25.86
N ALA A 300 -25.14 19.45 -24.84
CA ALA A 300 -26.55 19.45 -24.46
C ALA A 300 -27.04 20.87 -24.17
N GLN A 301 -28.22 21.21 -24.70
CA GLN A 301 -28.89 22.49 -24.45
C GLN A 301 -30.41 22.28 -24.39
N ARG A 302 -31.09 23.01 -23.50
CA ARG A 302 -32.55 23.24 -23.58
C ARG A 302 -32.81 24.51 -24.37
N LEU A 303 -33.77 24.46 -25.29
CA LEU A 303 -34.15 25.61 -26.09
C LEU A 303 -35.67 25.75 -26.12
N THR A 304 -36.15 26.99 -26.07
CA THR A 304 -37.58 27.29 -26.14
C THR A 304 -38.00 27.58 -27.58
N VAL A 305 -38.89 26.76 -28.12
CA VAL A 305 -39.51 26.91 -29.43
C VAL A 305 -40.77 27.77 -29.31
N PRO A 306 -40.82 28.99 -29.88
CA PRO A 306 -41.96 29.90 -29.73
C PRO A 306 -43.20 29.47 -30.52
N GLY A 307 -43.03 28.57 -31.51
CA GLY A 307 -44.04 28.19 -32.50
C GLY A 307 -44.23 29.24 -33.60
N LEU A 308 -45.45 29.30 -34.14
CA LEU A 308 -45.89 30.28 -35.14
C LEU A 308 -45.23 30.12 -36.53
N GLY A 309 -44.66 28.96 -36.84
CA GLY A 309 -43.90 28.76 -38.09
C GLY A 309 -42.55 29.51 -38.11
N LYS A 310 -42.07 30.03 -36.97
CA LYS A 310 -40.79 30.75 -36.90
C LYS A 310 -39.60 29.81 -37.07
N PHE A 311 -38.58 30.31 -37.78
CA PHE A 311 -37.31 29.62 -38.00
C PHE A 311 -36.29 29.97 -36.91
N GLN A 312 -35.59 28.96 -36.39
CA GLN A 312 -34.46 29.08 -35.48
C GLN A 312 -33.27 28.29 -36.01
N HIS A 313 -32.06 28.82 -35.78
CA HIS A 313 -30.82 28.15 -36.13
C HIS A 313 -29.95 27.97 -34.89
N LEU A 314 -29.56 26.73 -34.61
CA LEU A 314 -28.66 26.36 -33.53
C LEU A 314 -27.32 25.91 -34.12
N ASN A 315 -26.26 26.69 -33.90
CA ASN A 315 -24.90 26.32 -34.29
C ASN A 315 -24.12 25.82 -33.06
N VAL A 316 -23.77 24.53 -33.05
CA VAL A 316 -23.12 23.86 -31.92
C VAL A 316 -21.61 23.83 -32.08
N GLN A 317 -20.89 24.48 -31.16
CA GLN A 317 -19.43 24.43 -31.08
C GLN A 317 -18.98 23.14 -30.39
N LEU A 318 -18.32 22.25 -31.12
CA LEU A 318 -17.85 20.96 -30.59
C LEU A 318 -16.42 21.07 -30.07
N VAL A 319 -16.20 20.57 -28.85
CA VAL A 319 -14.89 20.57 -28.20
C VAL A 319 -14.23 19.20 -28.37
N PRO A 320 -13.00 19.10 -28.91
CA PRO A 320 -12.28 17.84 -29.03
C PRO A 320 -12.15 17.11 -27.69
N GLN A 321 -12.44 15.81 -27.67
CA GLN A 321 -12.26 14.93 -26.51
C GLN A 321 -10.86 14.28 -26.50
N TRP A 322 -9.86 14.98 -27.03
CA TRP A 322 -8.48 14.53 -27.10
C TRP A 322 -7.52 15.71 -26.91
N ALA A 323 -6.26 15.41 -26.63
CA ALA A 323 -5.19 16.36 -26.40
C ALA A 323 -3.96 16.01 -27.24
N ASN A 324 -3.20 17.03 -27.67
CA ASN A 324 -1.86 16.79 -28.21
C ASN A 324 -0.88 16.59 -27.07
N VAL A 325 -0.16 15.46 -27.06
CA VAL A 325 0.85 15.15 -26.05
C VAL A 325 2.23 15.04 -26.70
N GLU A 326 3.14 15.90 -26.27
CA GLU A 326 4.55 15.82 -26.66
C GLU A 326 5.33 14.88 -25.75
N VAL A 327 5.99 13.89 -26.34
CA VAL A 327 6.78 12.87 -25.65
C VAL A 327 8.23 12.92 -26.13
N SER A 328 9.12 13.17 -25.19
CA SER A 328 10.57 13.28 -25.40
C SER A 328 11.34 12.28 -24.53
N SER A 329 12.50 11.80 -25.01
CA SER A 329 13.41 10.96 -24.22
C SER A 329 14.86 11.37 -24.37
N ASN A 330 15.68 10.96 -23.40
CA ASN A 330 17.12 11.07 -23.42
C ASN A 330 17.75 9.68 -23.18
N PRO A 331 18.47 9.10 -24.16
CA PRO A 331 18.72 9.66 -25.49
C PRO A 331 17.44 9.70 -26.36
N SER A 332 17.39 10.61 -27.33
CA SER A 332 16.30 10.74 -28.30
C SER A 332 16.30 9.59 -29.31
N GLY A 333 15.22 9.43 -30.08
CA GLY A 333 15.02 8.33 -31.03
C GLY A 333 14.70 7.01 -30.32
N ALA A 334 13.89 7.06 -29.26
CA ALA A 334 13.35 5.87 -28.62
C ALA A 334 12.00 5.55 -29.27
N ALA A 335 11.79 4.29 -29.67
CA ALA A 335 10.53 3.81 -30.19
C ALA A 335 9.43 3.91 -29.13
N VAL A 336 8.32 4.57 -29.46
CA VAL A 336 7.17 4.75 -28.58
C VAL A 336 6.10 3.72 -28.96
N TYR A 337 5.58 3.01 -27.97
CA TYR A 337 4.55 1.99 -28.10
C TYR A 337 3.32 2.37 -27.28
N GLN A 338 2.14 2.11 -27.85
CA GLN A 338 0.87 2.10 -27.13
C GLN A 338 0.34 0.66 -27.13
N GLY A 339 0.38 0.00 -25.97
CA GLY A 339 0.18 -1.45 -25.89
C GLY A 339 1.28 -2.21 -26.65
N THR A 340 0.92 -2.95 -27.71
CA THR A 340 1.87 -3.72 -28.54
C THR A 340 2.22 -3.06 -29.86
N THR A 341 1.62 -1.92 -30.19
CA THR A 341 1.77 -1.26 -31.49
C THR A 341 2.77 -0.11 -31.36
N GLN A 342 3.80 -0.11 -32.21
CA GLN A 342 4.72 1.02 -32.31
C GLN A 342 4.03 2.18 -33.03
N ILE A 343 4.00 3.35 -32.40
CA ILE A 343 3.33 4.55 -32.91
C ILE A 343 4.32 5.61 -33.45
N GLY A 344 5.59 5.56 -33.07
CA GLY A 344 6.61 6.49 -33.55
C GLY A 344 7.93 6.41 -32.80
N GLU A 345 8.73 7.48 -32.86
CA GLU A 345 9.99 7.62 -32.12
C GLU A 345 10.09 9.01 -31.48
N THR A 346 10.72 9.12 -30.32
CA THR A 346 10.90 10.39 -29.61
C THR A 346 11.94 11.33 -30.29
N PRO A 347 11.80 12.66 -30.20
CA PRO A 347 10.63 13.38 -29.73
C PRO A 347 9.48 13.29 -30.74
N MET A 348 8.25 13.07 -30.26
CA MET A 348 7.04 13.09 -31.10
C MET A 348 5.85 13.71 -30.39
N GLN A 349 4.92 14.24 -31.17
CA GLN A 349 3.60 14.66 -30.71
C GLN A 349 2.58 13.58 -31.08
N LEU A 350 1.69 13.23 -30.16
CA LEU A 350 0.63 12.26 -30.38
C LEU A 350 -0.72 12.72 -29.84
N GLU A 351 -1.81 12.35 -30.51
CA GLU A 351 -3.17 12.66 -30.06
C GLU A 351 -3.68 11.57 -29.12
N LEU A 352 -3.97 11.92 -27.87
CA LEU A 352 -4.54 11.01 -26.89
C LEU A 352 -5.94 11.46 -26.50
N MET A 353 -6.90 10.54 -26.58
CA MET A 353 -8.26 10.76 -26.04
C MET A 353 -8.21 11.15 -24.56
N GLU A 354 -9.21 11.81 -24.02
CA GLU A 354 -9.34 12.04 -22.58
C GLU A 354 -9.22 10.72 -21.79
N GLY A 355 -8.46 10.71 -20.69
CA GLY A 355 -8.31 9.55 -19.81
C GLY A 355 -6.87 9.10 -19.61
N SER A 356 -6.69 7.82 -19.26
CA SER A 356 -5.40 7.25 -18.85
C SER A 356 -4.84 6.31 -19.91
N HIS A 357 -3.63 6.60 -20.41
CA HIS A 357 -2.97 5.87 -21.50
C HIS A 357 -1.65 5.28 -21.04
N ALA A 358 -1.43 3.99 -21.30
CA ALA A 358 -0.14 3.34 -21.06
C ALA A 358 0.76 3.51 -22.28
N LEU A 359 1.96 4.06 -22.06
CA LEU A 359 3.00 4.22 -23.07
C LEU A 359 4.26 3.48 -22.65
N SER A 360 4.92 2.83 -23.61
CA SER A 360 6.21 2.19 -23.42
C SER A 360 7.23 2.79 -24.38
N LEU A 361 8.39 3.20 -23.86
CA LEU A 361 9.51 3.72 -24.64
C LEU A 361 10.62 2.67 -24.67
N PHE A 362 11.09 2.34 -25.86
CA PHE A 362 12.12 1.36 -26.09
C PHE A 362 13.27 1.94 -26.91
N LYS A 363 14.50 1.68 -26.50
CA LYS A 363 15.68 2.03 -27.28
C LYS A 363 16.76 0.97 -27.11
N ASP A 364 17.39 0.58 -28.20
CA ASP A 364 18.47 -0.41 -28.18
C ASP A 364 19.59 -0.02 -27.20
N GLY A 365 19.98 -0.96 -26.35
CA GLY A 365 20.97 -0.73 -25.30
C GLY A 365 20.43 -0.06 -24.03
N PHE A 366 19.12 0.24 -23.96
CA PHE A 366 18.48 0.83 -22.79
C PHE A 366 17.38 -0.09 -22.24
N LYS A 367 17.03 0.09 -20.97
CA LYS A 367 15.85 -0.53 -20.38
C LYS A 367 14.60 0.12 -20.98
N ALA A 368 13.57 -0.68 -21.23
CA ALA A 368 12.26 -0.15 -21.58
C ALA A 368 11.73 0.71 -20.41
N TRP A 369 11.15 1.84 -20.74
CA TRP A 369 10.42 2.67 -19.80
C TRP A 369 8.92 2.46 -20.03
N ASP A 370 8.18 2.20 -18.96
CA ASP A 370 6.72 2.08 -19.00
C ASP A 370 6.11 3.18 -18.13
N GLY A 371 5.14 3.91 -18.66
CA GLY A 371 4.50 5.00 -17.94
C GLY A 371 3.03 5.14 -18.28
N THR A 372 2.31 5.84 -17.41
CA THR A 372 0.90 6.17 -17.61
C THR A 372 0.76 7.68 -17.76
N VAL A 373 0.12 8.09 -18.86
CA VAL A 373 -0.17 9.49 -19.18
C VAL A 373 -1.65 9.73 -18.97
N VAL A 374 -1.99 10.77 -18.22
CA VAL A 374 -3.38 11.18 -17.99
C VAL A 374 -3.65 12.47 -18.74
N THR A 375 -4.57 12.42 -19.69
CA THR A 375 -4.89 13.51 -20.61
C THR A 375 -6.27 14.09 -20.32
N ALA A 376 -6.36 15.42 -20.32
CA ALA A 376 -7.62 16.16 -20.28
C ALA A 376 -8.10 16.48 -21.71
N ALA A 377 -9.40 16.66 -21.91
CA ALA A 377 -9.95 17.01 -23.22
C ALA A 377 -9.52 18.43 -23.66
N ASN A 378 -9.05 18.55 -24.90
CA ASN A 378 -8.69 19.82 -25.56
C ASN A 378 -7.60 20.65 -24.83
N GLU A 379 -6.70 20.00 -24.09
CA GLU A 379 -5.58 20.65 -23.41
C GLU A 379 -4.26 20.02 -23.85
N ASP A 380 -3.44 20.77 -24.59
CA ASP A 380 -2.12 20.30 -25.03
C ASP A 380 -1.17 20.11 -23.84
N GLN A 381 -0.44 18.99 -23.82
CA GLN A 381 0.45 18.63 -22.73
C GLN A 381 1.85 18.30 -23.23
N VAL A 382 2.87 18.80 -22.52
CA VAL A 382 4.27 18.44 -22.75
C VAL A 382 4.74 17.57 -21.60
N LEU A 383 5.08 16.31 -21.89
CA LEU A 383 5.57 15.41 -20.85
C LEU A 383 7.03 15.74 -20.49
N PRO A 384 7.43 15.55 -19.22
CA PRO A 384 8.83 15.62 -18.84
C PRO A 384 9.67 14.63 -19.65
N THR A 385 10.87 15.05 -20.08
CA THR A 385 11.79 14.21 -20.85
C THR A 385 12.16 12.95 -20.09
N VAL A 386 11.78 11.79 -20.63
CA VAL A 386 12.06 10.47 -20.06
C VAL A 386 13.56 10.16 -20.13
N GLN A 387 14.20 9.96 -18.98
CA GLN A 387 15.60 9.55 -18.91
C GLN A 387 15.69 8.01 -19.01
N LEU A 388 16.18 7.50 -20.13
CA LEU A 388 16.33 6.05 -20.32
C LEU A 388 17.60 5.55 -19.65
N GLU A 389 17.47 4.49 -18.86
CA GLU A 389 18.60 3.85 -18.19
C GLU A 389 19.29 2.83 -19.11
N PRO A 390 20.63 2.80 -19.21
CA PRO A 390 21.33 1.76 -19.95
C PRO A 390 21.00 0.35 -19.46
N ALA A 391 20.83 -0.59 -20.40
CA ALA A 391 20.61 -1.99 -20.10
C ALA A 391 21.88 -2.63 -19.52
N ASN A 392 21.73 -3.45 -18.48
CA ASN A 392 22.85 -4.18 -17.89
C ASN A 392 23.45 -5.16 -18.91
N ALA A 393 24.78 -5.18 -19.00
CA ALA A 393 25.51 -6.23 -19.70
C ALA A 393 25.45 -7.55 -18.93
N ARG A 394 25.65 -8.67 -19.63
CA ARG A 394 25.71 -10.01 -19.06
C ARG A 394 27.10 -10.60 -19.30
N LEU A 395 27.76 -11.05 -18.24
CA LEU A 395 29.05 -11.74 -18.33
C LEU A 395 28.91 -13.17 -17.83
N LEU A 396 29.14 -14.16 -18.69
CA LEU A 396 29.28 -15.56 -18.29
C LEU A 396 30.73 -15.83 -17.87
N VAL A 397 30.93 -16.24 -16.62
CA VAL A 397 32.24 -16.54 -16.06
C VAL A 397 32.40 -18.04 -15.84
N ASN A 398 33.30 -18.64 -16.61
CA ASN A 398 33.65 -20.05 -16.58
C ASN A 398 35.06 -20.26 -16.00
N THR A 399 35.28 -21.41 -15.32
CA THR A 399 36.62 -21.82 -14.90
C THR A 399 36.89 -23.29 -15.12
N ILE A 400 38.17 -23.63 -15.25
CA ILE A 400 38.66 -25.01 -15.27
C ILE A 400 39.62 -25.21 -14.08
N PRO A 401 39.28 -26.06 -13.10
CA PRO A 401 38.01 -26.76 -12.94
C PRO A 401 36.86 -25.81 -12.54
N ARG A 402 35.61 -26.24 -12.77
CA ARG A 402 34.39 -25.51 -12.41
C ARG A 402 34.22 -25.40 -10.89
N GLY A 403 33.31 -24.52 -10.44
CA GLY A 403 33.01 -24.30 -9.03
C GLY A 403 34.08 -23.47 -8.32
N ALA A 404 34.69 -22.51 -9.02
CA ALA A 404 35.53 -21.49 -8.42
C ALA A 404 34.67 -20.34 -7.93
N ASN A 405 34.97 -19.78 -6.77
CA ASN A 405 34.33 -18.57 -6.27
C ASN A 405 34.66 -17.40 -7.19
N VAL A 406 33.63 -16.71 -7.65
CA VAL A 406 33.72 -15.52 -8.50
C VAL A 406 33.39 -14.28 -7.68
N THR A 407 34.27 -13.29 -7.73
CA THR A 407 34.06 -11.97 -7.13
C THR A 407 34.05 -10.90 -8.20
N VAL A 408 33.31 -9.81 -7.95
CA VAL A 408 33.29 -8.60 -8.78
C VAL A 408 33.73 -7.45 -7.89
N ASN A 409 34.86 -6.81 -8.21
CA ASN A 409 35.49 -5.76 -7.40
C ASN A 409 35.67 -6.21 -5.93
N GLY A 410 36.13 -7.46 -5.73
CA GLY A 410 36.35 -8.04 -4.41
C GLY A 410 35.10 -8.57 -3.70
N ARG A 411 33.88 -8.28 -4.19
CA ARG A 411 32.63 -8.80 -3.60
C ARG A 411 32.21 -10.12 -4.23
N TYR A 412 31.95 -11.14 -3.42
CA TYR A 412 31.49 -12.45 -3.87
C TYR A 412 30.15 -12.40 -4.63
N ARG A 413 30.06 -13.10 -5.76
CA ARG A 413 28.89 -13.13 -6.66
C ARG A 413 28.42 -14.54 -7.04
N GLY A 414 29.06 -15.59 -6.54
CA GLY A 414 28.66 -16.98 -6.80
C GLY A 414 29.85 -17.87 -7.18
N GLN A 415 29.56 -19.03 -7.76
CA GLN A 415 30.57 -19.98 -8.22
C GLN A 415 30.43 -20.22 -9.73
N SER A 416 31.55 -20.39 -10.44
CA SER A 416 31.57 -20.69 -11.87
C SER A 416 30.95 -22.06 -12.18
N PRO A 417 30.20 -22.23 -13.28
CA PRO A 417 29.77 -21.21 -14.23
C PRO A 417 28.72 -20.26 -13.62
N VAL A 418 28.88 -18.94 -13.79
CA VAL A 418 27.90 -17.94 -13.31
C VAL A 418 27.72 -16.80 -14.32
N THR A 419 26.47 -16.40 -14.55
CA THR A 419 26.13 -15.22 -15.34
C THR A 419 25.94 -14.01 -14.44
N LEU A 420 26.70 -12.94 -14.69
CA LEU A 420 26.73 -11.73 -13.89
C LEU A 420 26.06 -10.57 -14.63
N PRO A 421 25.00 -9.95 -14.09
CA PRO A 421 24.49 -8.68 -14.60
C PRO A 421 25.42 -7.56 -14.14
N LEU A 422 26.02 -6.84 -15.08
CA LEU A 422 26.98 -5.76 -14.83
C LEU A 422 26.48 -4.47 -15.48
N SER A 423 26.54 -3.35 -14.74
CA SER A 423 26.20 -2.05 -15.33
C SER A 423 27.26 -1.66 -16.37
N PRO A 424 26.84 -1.16 -17.55
CA PRO A 424 27.75 -0.92 -18.67
C PRO A 424 28.68 0.28 -18.44
N GLY A 425 29.77 0.34 -19.22
CA GLY A 425 30.74 1.44 -19.20
C GLY A 425 31.71 1.43 -18.01
N ILE A 426 31.53 0.55 -17.03
CA ILE A 426 32.34 0.44 -15.81
C ILE A 426 33.43 -0.63 -15.96
N ASN A 427 34.64 -0.33 -15.49
CA ASN A 427 35.72 -1.32 -15.36
C ASN A 427 35.50 -2.18 -14.13
N TYR A 428 35.28 -3.48 -14.32
CA TYR A 428 35.19 -4.46 -13.24
C TYR A 428 36.44 -5.33 -13.16
N VAL A 429 36.83 -5.70 -11.95
CA VAL A 429 37.83 -6.74 -11.67
C VAL A 429 37.09 -8.01 -11.26
N ILE A 430 37.17 -9.04 -12.09
CA ILE A 430 36.62 -10.36 -11.84
C ILE A 430 37.69 -11.21 -11.16
N GLY A 431 37.52 -11.47 -9.87
CA GLY A 431 38.41 -12.34 -9.10
C GLY A 431 37.90 -13.77 -9.10
N LEU A 432 38.79 -14.73 -9.33
CA LEU A 432 38.48 -16.16 -9.38
C LEU A 432 39.36 -16.91 -8.38
N SER A 433 38.74 -17.70 -7.50
CA SER A 433 39.46 -18.45 -6.48
C SER A 433 38.83 -19.81 -6.22
N LYS A 434 39.65 -20.86 -6.08
CA LYS A 434 39.18 -22.20 -5.72
C LYS A 434 40.17 -22.84 -4.75
N ALA A 435 39.66 -23.49 -3.71
CA ALA A 435 40.49 -24.18 -2.73
C ALA A 435 41.37 -25.25 -3.43
N GLY A 436 42.66 -25.28 -3.09
CA GLY A 436 43.63 -26.14 -3.77
C GLY A 436 44.20 -25.60 -5.09
N TYR A 437 43.76 -24.42 -5.56
CA TYR A 437 44.22 -23.79 -6.80
C TYR A 437 44.73 -22.36 -6.56
N GLY A 438 45.49 -21.82 -7.52
CA GLY A 438 45.87 -20.41 -7.55
C GLY A 438 44.66 -19.50 -7.78
N THR A 439 44.79 -18.23 -7.40
CA THR A 439 43.82 -17.18 -7.72
C THR A 439 44.13 -16.58 -9.08
N ALA A 440 43.10 -16.15 -9.80
CA ALA A 440 43.23 -15.41 -11.05
C ALA A 440 42.35 -14.16 -11.03
N GLU A 441 42.76 -13.12 -11.77
CA GLU A 441 41.96 -11.91 -11.95
C GLU A 441 41.85 -11.57 -13.44
N ARG A 442 40.71 -11.00 -13.83
CA ARG A 442 40.44 -10.47 -15.16
C ARG A 442 39.77 -9.11 -15.06
N LYS A 443 40.24 -8.13 -15.82
CA LYS A 443 39.59 -6.82 -15.94
C LYS A 443 38.66 -6.85 -17.14
N VAL A 444 37.41 -6.43 -16.96
CA VAL A 444 36.38 -6.40 -18.00
C VAL A 444 35.68 -5.06 -18.02
N ARG A 445 35.31 -4.58 -19.20
CA ARG A 445 34.50 -3.38 -19.39
C ARG A 445 33.51 -3.68 -20.51
N LEU A 446 32.23 -3.74 -20.18
CA LEU A 446 31.16 -4.12 -21.11
C LEU A 446 30.34 -2.88 -21.49
N GLN A 447 29.87 -2.83 -22.72
CA GLN A 447 28.90 -1.85 -23.19
C GLN A 447 27.47 -2.28 -22.86
N ALA A 448 26.51 -1.39 -23.10
CA ALA A 448 25.11 -1.64 -22.74
C ALA A 448 24.54 -2.79 -23.59
N ALA A 449 23.79 -3.69 -22.93
CA ALA A 449 23.25 -4.92 -23.52
C ALA A 449 24.27 -5.95 -24.06
N ASP A 450 25.58 -5.78 -23.82
CA ASP A 450 26.59 -6.78 -24.21
C ASP A 450 26.36 -8.13 -23.52
N SER A 451 26.70 -9.21 -24.22
CA SER A 451 26.78 -10.56 -23.68
C SER A 451 28.14 -11.17 -23.99
N GLU A 452 29.02 -11.22 -23.00
CA GLU A 452 30.37 -11.78 -23.13
C GLU A 452 30.56 -13.05 -22.30
N GLU A 453 31.55 -13.86 -22.69
CA GLU A 453 31.97 -15.06 -21.98
C GLU A 453 33.48 -15.03 -21.72
N ILE A 454 33.89 -15.34 -20.49
CA ILE A 454 35.29 -15.57 -20.13
C ILE A 454 35.48 -16.96 -19.53
N THR A 455 36.52 -17.68 -19.98
CA THR A 455 36.95 -18.96 -19.38
C THR A 455 38.36 -18.81 -18.82
N VAL A 456 38.56 -19.21 -17.56
CA VAL A 456 39.85 -19.09 -16.86
C VAL A 456 40.29 -20.41 -16.25
N ASP A 457 41.48 -20.86 -16.62
CA ASP A 457 42.11 -22.05 -16.07
C ASP A 457 42.84 -21.70 -14.77
N LEU A 458 42.52 -22.42 -13.69
CA LEU A 458 43.17 -22.26 -12.39
C LEU A 458 44.25 -23.32 -12.21
N THR A 459 45.46 -22.90 -11.87
CA THR A 459 46.61 -23.81 -11.65
C THR A 459 46.51 -24.48 -10.28
N ALA A 460 46.57 -25.81 -10.24
CA ALA A 460 46.55 -26.56 -8.98
C ALA A 460 47.82 -26.27 -8.13
N ARG A 461 47.64 -26.12 -6.81
CA ARG A 461 48.72 -25.94 -5.84
C ARG A 461 48.81 -27.16 -4.94
N PHE A 462 50.02 -27.58 -4.59
CA PHE A 462 50.27 -28.76 -3.77
C PHE A 462 51.16 -28.42 -2.57
N GLY A 463 50.95 -29.11 -1.45
CA GLY A 463 51.79 -29.08 -0.26
C GLY A 463 52.29 -30.49 0.11
N GLU A 464 53.35 -30.55 0.92
CA GLU A 464 53.90 -31.82 1.41
C GLU A 464 53.46 -32.08 2.86
N LEU A 465 53.09 -33.32 3.14
CA LEU A 465 52.59 -33.78 4.42
C LEU A 465 53.32 -35.07 4.83
N LYS A 466 54.15 -34.99 5.87
CA LYS A 466 54.78 -36.15 6.51
C LYS A 466 53.92 -36.61 7.68
N ILE A 467 53.47 -37.86 7.62
CA ILE A 467 52.59 -38.47 8.60
C ILE A 467 53.40 -39.55 9.32
N ASN A 468 53.31 -39.61 10.64
CA ASN A 468 53.89 -40.64 11.49
C ASN A 468 52.79 -41.29 12.32
N ALA A 469 52.31 -42.46 11.89
CA ALA A 469 51.31 -43.24 12.61
C ALA A 469 51.98 -44.19 13.61
N LEU A 470 51.45 -44.20 14.84
CA LEU A 470 51.87 -45.06 15.95
C LEU A 470 50.63 -45.80 16.48
N PRO A 471 50.61 -47.13 16.58
CA PRO A 471 51.66 -48.07 16.17
C PRO A 471 52.01 -48.00 14.67
N GLY A 472 53.23 -48.42 14.32
CA GLY A 472 53.75 -48.30 12.95
C GLY A 472 52.98 -49.13 11.92
N GLU A 473 52.20 -50.09 12.38
CA GLU A 473 51.33 -50.94 11.55
C GLU A 473 50.00 -50.27 11.18
N ALA A 474 49.67 -49.13 11.80
CA ALA A 474 48.40 -48.45 11.54
C ALA A 474 48.32 -47.90 10.10
N THR A 475 47.17 -48.09 9.46
CA THR A 475 46.93 -47.69 8.06
C THR A 475 46.45 -46.25 7.97
N ILE A 476 47.11 -45.47 7.13
CA ILE A 476 46.81 -44.07 6.84
C ILE A 476 45.90 -44.00 5.61
N TYR A 477 44.78 -43.30 5.74
CA TYR A 477 43.84 -42.97 4.68
C TYR A 477 43.81 -41.46 4.45
N ILE A 478 43.78 -41.05 3.18
CA ILE A 478 43.50 -39.68 2.78
C ILE A 478 42.25 -39.69 1.91
N ASP A 479 41.22 -38.94 2.32
CA ASP A 479 39.91 -38.86 1.67
C ASP A 479 39.29 -40.25 1.42
N GLY A 480 39.42 -41.14 2.42
CA GLY A 480 38.89 -42.50 2.37
C GLY A 480 39.72 -43.49 1.55
N LYS A 481 40.80 -43.06 0.87
CA LYS A 481 41.71 -43.96 0.14
C LYS A 481 42.94 -44.32 0.97
N ALA A 482 43.21 -45.61 1.13
CA ALA A 482 44.42 -46.09 1.79
C ALA A 482 45.68 -45.61 1.05
N ARG A 483 46.64 -45.07 1.79
CA ARG A 483 47.92 -44.57 1.26
C ARG A 483 49.14 -45.39 1.72
N GLY A 484 49.00 -46.15 2.80
CA GLY A 484 50.04 -47.03 3.35
C GLY A 484 50.01 -47.04 4.89
N THR A 485 51.08 -47.50 5.54
CA THR A 485 51.18 -47.65 7.00
C THR A 485 52.39 -46.90 7.59
N GLY A 486 52.37 -46.64 8.90
CA GLY A 486 53.53 -46.13 9.64
C GLY A 486 53.91 -44.68 9.31
N THR A 487 55.17 -44.45 8.92
CA THR A 487 55.66 -43.12 8.53
C THR A 487 55.69 -42.97 7.00
N MET A 488 55.04 -41.94 6.46
CA MET A 488 55.11 -41.62 5.03
C MET A 488 55.05 -40.11 4.76
N THR A 489 55.54 -39.71 3.59
CA THR A 489 55.36 -38.34 3.08
C THR A 489 54.46 -38.36 1.86
N LEU A 490 53.43 -37.53 1.85
CA LEU A 490 52.46 -37.39 0.78
C LEU A 490 52.48 -35.97 0.22
N ARG A 491 52.48 -35.86 -1.11
CA ARG A 491 52.22 -34.59 -1.81
C ARG A 491 50.74 -34.51 -2.12
N LEU A 492 50.05 -33.59 -1.46
CA LEU A 492 48.60 -33.46 -1.52
C LEU A 492 48.24 -32.08 -2.06
N SER A 493 47.05 -31.95 -2.66
CA SER A 493 46.57 -30.65 -3.12
C SER A 493 46.41 -29.71 -1.92
N SER A 494 46.43 -28.40 -2.14
CA SER A 494 46.28 -27.41 -1.04
C SER A 494 44.81 -27.22 -0.62
N ALA A 495 43.95 -28.16 -0.99
CA ALA A 495 42.58 -28.24 -0.51
C ALA A 495 42.54 -28.98 0.84
N PRO A 496 41.48 -28.79 1.64
CA PRO A 496 41.29 -29.62 2.82
C PRO A 496 41.14 -31.10 2.44
N HIS A 497 41.85 -31.96 3.16
CA HIS A 497 41.88 -33.40 3.01
C HIS A 497 41.56 -34.06 4.34
N ARG A 498 40.78 -35.13 4.34
CA ARG A 498 40.45 -35.89 5.55
C ARG A 498 41.50 -36.98 5.76
N LEU A 499 42.32 -36.79 6.78
CA LEU A 499 43.26 -37.81 7.27
C LEU A 499 42.52 -38.74 8.23
N GLU A 500 42.54 -40.04 7.95
CA GLU A 500 42.17 -41.07 8.91
C GLU A 500 43.34 -42.01 9.16
N VAL A 501 43.48 -42.48 10.40
CA VAL A 501 44.45 -43.52 10.74
C VAL A 501 43.69 -44.62 11.48
N LYS A 502 43.74 -45.84 10.97
CA LYS A 502 42.97 -46.99 11.46
C LYS A 502 43.86 -48.19 11.72
N MET A 503 43.51 -48.95 12.74
CA MET A 503 44.13 -50.23 13.08
C MET A 503 43.14 -51.04 13.92
N ASP A 504 43.08 -52.34 13.69
CA ASP A 504 42.19 -53.23 14.44
C ASP A 504 42.59 -53.29 15.92
N GLY A 505 41.60 -53.25 16.83
CA GLY A 505 41.82 -53.19 18.28
C GLY A 505 42.21 -51.80 18.82
N TYR A 506 42.19 -50.77 17.97
CA TYR A 506 42.47 -49.38 18.34
C TYR A 506 41.35 -48.44 17.88
N ALA A 507 41.12 -47.36 18.63
CA ALA A 507 40.21 -46.31 18.17
C ALA A 507 40.78 -45.60 16.94
N SER A 508 39.96 -45.52 15.90
CA SER A 508 40.30 -44.82 14.67
C SER A 508 40.47 -43.31 14.92
N PHE A 509 41.55 -42.73 14.40
CA PHE A 509 41.77 -41.29 14.41
C PHE A 509 41.25 -40.68 13.11
N SER A 510 40.63 -39.50 13.18
CA SER A 510 40.24 -38.73 12.00
C SER A 510 40.42 -37.23 12.24
N ARG A 511 40.99 -36.53 11.26
CA ARG A 511 41.18 -35.07 11.29
C ARG A 511 41.22 -34.50 9.88
N GLU A 512 40.67 -33.31 9.69
CA GLU A 512 40.84 -32.54 8.46
C GLU A 512 42.19 -31.79 8.46
N ILE A 513 42.91 -31.83 7.35
CA ILE A 513 44.20 -31.18 7.16
C ILE A 513 44.25 -30.45 5.82
N THR A 514 44.75 -29.22 5.82
CA THR A 514 45.00 -28.45 4.59
C THR A 514 46.50 -28.32 4.34
N PRO A 515 47.06 -29.04 3.35
CA PRO A 515 48.46 -28.94 2.95
C PRO A 515 48.85 -27.52 2.53
N ARG A 516 50.00 -27.03 3.01
CA ARG A 516 50.51 -25.70 2.68
C ARG A 516 51.58 -25.79 1.57
N PRO A 517 51.42 -25.10 0.42
CA PRO A 517 52.45 -25.02 -0.61
C PRO A 517 53.78 -24.47 -0.07
N GLY A 518 54.88 -25.15 -0.39
CA GLY A 518 56.22 -24.71 -0.01
C GLY A 518 56.60 -24.95 1.46
N TYR A 519 55.73 -25.56 2.26
CA TYR A 519 56.01 -25.91 3.66
C TYR A 519 55.63 -27.36 3.94
N SER A 520 56.60 -28.17 4.34
CA SER A 520 56.36 -29.56 4.74
C SER A 520 55.72 -29.60 6.14
N GLN A 521 54.56 -30.23 6.27
CA GLN A 521 53.84 -30.37 7.54
C GLN A 521 54.07 -31.75 8.14
N ASN A 522 54.40 -31.81 9.44
CA ASN A 522 54.57 -33.06 10.16
C ASN A 522 53.35 -33.35 11.04
N VAL A 523 52.76 -34.53 10.91
CA VAL A 523 51.59 -34.98 11.68
C VAL A 523 51.89 -36.32 12.32
N THR A 524 51.98 -36.35 13.65
CA THR A 524 52.10 -37.61 14.39
C THR A 524 50.75 -38.01 14.95
N VAL A 525 50.33 -39.25 14.70
CA VAL A 525 49.05 -39.80 15.17
C VAL A 525 49.34 -41.04 16.00
N ARG A 526 49.00 -40.99 17.29
CA ARG A 526 49.04 -42.16 18.18
C ARG A 526 47.62 -42.69 18.37
N LEU A 527 47.37 -43.91 17.94
CA LEU A 527 46.11 -44.60 18.22
C LEU A 527 46.11 -45.15 19.65
N LEU A 528 44.93 -45.17 20.28
CA LEU A 528 44.73 -45.74 21.61
C LEU A 528 44.05 -47.11 21.48
N SER A 529 44.54 -48.10 22.20
CA SER A 529 43.95 -49.44 22.22
C SER A 529 42.60 -49.42 22.94
N GLU A 530 41.71 -50.36 22.60
CA GLU A 530 40.44 -50.53 23.31
C GLU A 530 40.64 -50.78 24.82
N ALA A 531 41.71 -51.48 25.21
CA ALA A 531 42.08 -51.67 26.61
C ALA A 531 42.49 -50.36 27.31
N GLU A 532 43.25 -49.47 26.64
CA GLU A 532 43.57 -48.13 27.16
C GLU A 532 42.32 -47.24 27.23
N ILE A 533 41.37 -47.40 26.32
CA ILE A 533 40.08 -46.68 26.33
C ILE A 533 39.21 -47.16 27.50
N VAL A 534 39.12 -48.47 27.72
CA VAL A 534 38.42 -49.06 28.87
C VAL A 534 39.08 -48.64 30.17
N ALA A 535 40.42 -48.67 30.26
CA ALA A 535 41.16 -48.20 31.44
C ALA A 535 40.95 -46.70 31.72
N ARG A 536 40.77 -45.86 30.69
CA ARG A 536 40.37 -44.44 30.84
C ARG A 536 38.89 -44.26 31.20
N GLY A 537 38.04 -45.23 30.85
CA GLY A 537 36.64 -45.32 31.26
C GLY A 537 36.44 -45.76 32.72
N THR A 538 37.42 -46.44 33.32
CA THR A 538 37.34 -46.98 34.70
C THR A 538 37.39 -45.92 35.80
N SER A 539 37.71 -44.65 35.48
CA SER A 539 37.62 -43.51 36.42
C SER A 539 36.53 -42.50 36.02
N ALA A 540 35.37 -42.97 35.56
CA ALA A 540 34.27 -42.10 35.13
C ALA A 540 33.71 -41.21 36.26
N SER A 541 33.82 -41.63 37.52
CA SER A 541 33.39 -40.86 38.68
C SER A 541 34.30 -41.08 39.88
N HIS A 542 34.52 -40.04 40.68
CA HIS A 542 35.25 -40.06 41.94
C HIS A 542 34.26 -39.80 43.09
N THR A 543 34.32 -40.56 44.18
CA THR A 543 33.49 -40.29 45.37
C THR A 543 34.39 -39.88 46.52
N ASN A 544 34.08 -38.75 47.14
CA ASN A 544 34.89 -38.20 48.22
C ASN A 544 34.51 -38.79 49.60
N SER A 545 35.26 -38.42 50.63
CA SER A 545 35.08 -38.83 52.03
C SER A 545 33.72 -38.49 52.63
N GLN A 546 32.99 -37.53 52.05
CA GLN A 546 31.64 -37.18 52.45
C GLN A 546 30.55 -37.91 51.67
N GLY A 547 30.91 -38.71 50.67
CA GLY A 547 29.97 -39.39 49.77
C GLY A 547 29.52 -38.54 48.59
N GLN A 548 30.11 -37.36 48.37
CA GLN A 548 29.82 -36.55 47.19
C GLN A 548 30.45 -37.22 45.97
N VAL A 549 29.63 -37.42 44.93
CA VAL A 549 30.07 -38.00 43.66
C VAL A 549 30.49 -36.88 42.71
N LEU A 550 31.67 -36.99 42.13
CA LEU A 550 32.18 -36.11 41.09
C LEU A 550 32.31 -36.88 39.78
N ARG A 551 31.87 -36.26 38.68
CA ARG A 551 31.96 -36.79 37.33
C ARG A 551 33.22 -36.29 36.65
N ARG A 552 33.98 -37.20 36.03
CA ARG A 552 35.10 -36.85 35.14
C ARG A 552 34.56 -36.23 33.86
N VAL A 553 35.08 -35.06 33.50
CA VAL A 553 34.75 -34.33 32.28
C VAL A 553 35.99 -34.26 31.39
N GLU A 554 35.84 -34.70 30.14
CA GLU A 554 36.93 -34.69 29.17
C GLU A 554 37.15 -33.29 28.57
N PRO A 555 38.40 -32.90 28.32
CA PRO A 555 38.73 -31.63 27.69
C PRO A 555 38.28 -31.62 26.23
N ASN A 556 37.75 -30.48 25.78
CA ASN A 556 37.46 -30.23 24.37
C ASN A 556 37.33 -28.73 24.08
N GLY A 557 37.29 -28.38 22.78
CA GLY A 557 36.96 -27.04 22.32
C GLY A 557 35.44 -26.81 22.26
N PHE A 558 34.99 -25.65 22.73
CA PHE A 558 33.59 -25.23 22.63
C PHE A 558 33.45 -23.72 22.58
N THR A 559 32.26 -23.24 22.20
CA THR A 559 31.93 -21.81 22.22
C THR A 559 31.09 -21.48 23.45
N MET A 560 31.67 -20.71 24.37
CA MET A 560 30.99 -20.18 25.54
C MET A 560 30.22 -18.89 25.20
N GLY A 561 29.15 -18.60 25.91
CA GLY A 561 28.32 -17.40 25.71
C GLY A 561 27.16 -17.60 24.73
N THR A 562 26.55 -16.49 24.33
CA THR A 562 25.24 -16.49 23.68
C THR A 562 25.23 -15.67 22.39
N SER A 563 24.55 -16.16 21.35
CA SER A 563 24.37 -15.45 20.08
C SER A 563 23.60 -14.13 20.26
N ARG A 564 23.99 -13.08 19.52
CA ARG A 564 23.31 -11.76 19.55
C ARG A 564 21.83 -11.81 19.17
N ARG A 565 21.39 -12.88 18.50
CA ARG A 565 19.99 -13.07 18.07
C ARG A 565 19.13 -13.79 19.10
N GLU A 566 19.72 -14.33 20.17
CA GLU A 566 18.98 -15.07 21.18
C GLU A 566 18.20 -14.13 22.10
N GLN A 567 16.91 -14.42 22.31
CA GLN A 567 16.04 -13.63 23.17
C GLN A 567 16.51 -13.66 24.63
N GLY A 568 16.43 -12.53 25.33
CA GLY A 568 16.84 -12.43 26.74
C GLY A 568 18.34 -12.31 26.96
N ARG A 569 19.17 -12.34 25.90
CA ARG A 569 20.63 -12.20 26.02
C ARG A 569 21.04 -10.87 26.65
N ARG A 570 21.96 -10.92 27.62
CA ARG A 570 22.66 -9.75 28.18
C ARG A 570 23.95 -9.39 27.42
N ALA A 571 24.39 -8.15 27.57
CA ALA A 571 25.61 -7.64 26.93
C ALA A 571 26.88 -8.42 27.34
N ASN A 572 26.92 -8.93 28.57
CA ASN A 572 28.02 -9.70 29.17
C ASN A 572 28.11 -11.16 28.69
N GLU A 573 27.18 -11.64 27.86
CA GLU A 573 27.14 -13.01 27.33
C GLU A 573 27.69 -13.08 25.91
N VAL A 574 28.94 -12.66 25.73
CA VAL A 574 29.58 -12.62 24.42
C VAL A 574 30.07 -14.01 24.03
N LEU A 575 29.97 -14.37 22.74
CA LEU A 575 30.52 -15.62 22.23
C LEU A 575 32.05 -15.59 22.32
N VAL A 576 32.62 -16.58 23.01
CA VAL A 576 34.06 -16.74 23.22
C VAL A 576 34.43 -18.19 22.88
N PRO A 577 35.33 -18.43 21.90
CA PRO A 577 35.88 -19.76 21.68
C PRO A 577 36.81 -20.12 22.85
N VAL A 578 36.60 -21.30 23.42
CA VAL A 578 37.36 -21.82 24.56
C VAL A 578 37.90 -23.21 24.21
N MET A 579 39.12 -23.50 24.66
CA MET A 579 39.70 -24.83 24.60
C MET A 579 40.10 -25.25 26.02
N LEU A 580 39.43 -26.28 26.54
CA LEU A 580 39.88 -26.95 27.75
C LEU A 580 40.93 -27.99 27.33
N THR A 581 42.07 -28.03 28.00
CA THR A 581 43.18 -28.94 27.64
C THR A 581 43.38 -30.07 28.64
N LYS A 582 42.83 -29.94 29.85
CA LYS A 582 42.94 -30.91 30.93
C LYS A 582 41.58 -31.47 31.33
N PRO A 583 41.48 -32.77 31.64
CA PRO A 583 40.28 -33.30 32.26
C PRO A 583 40.18 -32.84 33.71
N PHE A 584 38.96 -32.76 34.22
CA PHE A 584 38.67 -32.38 35.61
C PHE A 584 37.49 -33.19 36.14
N PHE A 585 37.35 -33.26 37.47
CA PHE A 585 36.18 -33.78 38.15
C PHE A 585 35.27 -32.62 38.55
N ILE A 586 33.94 -32.79 38.44
CA ILE A 586 32.94 -31.84 38.92
C ILE A 586 31.81 -32.55 39.65
N GLY A 587 31.34 -32.00 40.76
CA GLY A 587 30.25 -32.53 41.57
C GLY A 587 28.99 -32.74 40.74
N VAL A 588 28.40 -33.94 40.83
CA VAL A 588 27.16 -34.26 40.11
C VAL A 588 25.96 -33.50 40.65
N LYS A 589 26.04 -33.01 41.88
CA LYS A 589 25.01 -32.24 42.60
C LYS A 589 25.67 -31.03 43.27
N GLU A 590 24.85 -30.04 43.60
CA GLU A 590 25.22 -28.92 44.48
C GLU A 590 25.60 -29.44 45.88
N VAL A 591 26.43 -28.72 46.62
CA VAL A 591 26.76 -29.06 48.01
C VAL A 591 25.51 -28.92 48.87
N THR A 592 25.18 -29.95 49.64
CA THR A 592 23.98 -29.96 50.48
C THR A 592 24.21 -29.30 51.84
N ASN A 593 23.12 -28.90 52.49
CA ASN A 593 23.16 -28.44 53.88
C ASN A 593 23.79 -29.46 54.83
N ARG A 594 23.49 -30.75 54.67
CA ARG A 594 24.08 -31.82 55.50
C ARG A 594 25.59 -31.92 55.34
N GLU A 595 26.10 -31.79 54.12
CA GLU A 595 27.53 -31.80 53.83
C GLU A 595 28.20 -30.54 54.37
N PHE A 596 27.63 -29.37 54.11
CA PHE A 596 28.18 -28.10 54.59
C PHE A 596 28.20 -27.99 56.12
N ARG A 597 27.21 -28.55 56.83
CA ARG A 597 27.20 -28.57 58.31
C ARG A 597 28.31 -29.41 58.92
N ARG A 598 28.92 -30.35 58.18
CA ARG A 598 30.11 -31.07 58.65
C ARG A 598 31.33 -30.14 58.72
N PHE A 599 31.39 -29.15 57.85
CA PHE A 599 32.37 -28.06 57.90
C PHE A 599 31.99 -26.99 58.93
N ARG A 600 30.75 -26.48 58.87
CA ARG A 600 30.27 -25.37 59.71
C ARG A 600 28.88 -25.67 60.29
N LYS A 601 28.85 -26.20 61.51
CA LYS A 601 27.63 -26.72 62.16
C LYS A 601 26.49 -25.69 62.29
N ASN A 602 26.82 -24.44 62.60
CA ASN A 602 25.84 -23.39 62.93
C ASN A 602 25.60 -22.42 61.75
N HIS A 603 25.71 -22.89 60.52
CA HIS A 603 25.45 -22.07 59.34
C HIS A 603 23.96 -21.72 59.21
N ASP A 604 23.64 -20.43 59.03
CA ASP A 604 22.27 -20.01 58.74
C ASP A 604 21.97 -20.21 57.25
N THR A 605 21.12 -21.19 57.00
CA THR A 605 20.69 -21.62 55.67
C THR A 605 19.51 -20.82 55.14
N GLY A 606 19.01 -19.83 55.89
CA GLY A 606 17.83 -19.05 55.51
C GLY A 606 16.52 -19.74 55.82
N GLY A 607 16.50 -20.68 56.78
CA GLY A 607 15.29 -21.42 57.17
C GLY A 607 14.14 -20.53 57.66
N ALA A 608 14.42 -19.30 58.09
CA ALA A 608 13.42 -18.29 58.42
C ALA A 608 12.60 -17.83 57.20
N LEU A 609 13.15 -17.89 55.99
CA LEU A 609 12.45 -17.57 54.74
C LEU A 609 11.53 -18.72 54.32
N HIS A 610 12.04 -19.95 54.30
CA HIS A 610 11.25 -21.16 54.02
C HIS A 610 11.93 -22.42 54.56
N ALA A 611 11.15 -23.38 55.04
CA ALA A 611 11.68 -24.58 55.69
C ALA A 611 12.53 -25.45 54.76
N SER A 612 12.24 -25.50 53.45
CA SER A 612 13.03 -26.30 52.50
C SER A 612 14.48 -25.80 52.37
N LEU A 613 14.75 -24.51 52.60
CA LEU A 613 16.10 -23.96 52.60
C LEU A 613 16.98 -24.56 53.69
N ALA A 614 16.38 -25.04 54.79
CA ALA A 614 17.08 -25.72 55.87
C ALA A 614 17.10 -27.25 55.73
N GLY A 615 16.49 -27.81 54.67
CA GLY A 615 16.42 -29.26 54.46
C GLY A 615 17.80 -29.89 54.25
N ASP A 616 18.05 -31.04 54.86
CA ASP A 616 19.37 -31.70 54.84
C ASP A 616 19.88 -32.04 53.44
N LEU A 617 18.96 -32.42 52.54
CA LEU A 617 19.26 -32.81 51.16
C LEU A 617 19.09 -31.65 50.18
N ASN A 618 18.73 -30.46 50.66
CA ASN A 618 18.63 -29.26 49.84
C ASN A 618 20.01 -28.62 49.70
N PRO A 619 20.26 -27.86 48.60
CA PRO A 619 21.52 -27.17 48.41
C PRO A 619 21.76 -26.15 49.53
N VAL A 620 23.02 -26.02 49.95
CA VAL A 620 23.41 -24.96 50.88
C VAL A 620 23.35 -23.61 50.17
N VAL A 621 22.70 -22.64 50.80
CA VAL A 621 22.60 -21.24 50.35
C VAL A 621 23.01 -20.29 51.48
N ASN A 622 22.90 -18.98 51.24
CA ASN A 622 23.39 -17.95 52.15
C ASN A 622 24.89 -18.10 52.48
N VAL A 623 25.65 -18.67 51.53
CA VAL A 623 27.10 -18.80 51.61
C VAL A 623 27.75 -17.76 50.72
N SER A 624 28.80 -17.12 51.23
CA SER A 624 29.67 -16.28 50.42
C SER A 624 30.57 -17.15 49.52
N TRP A 625 31.22 -16.53 48.54
CA TRP A 625 32.24 -17.20 47.74
C TRP A 625 33.40 -17.69 48.62
N GLU A 626 33.76 -16.89 49.62
CA GLU A 626 34.79 -17.19 50.62
C GLU A 626 34.45 -18.44 51.44
N ASP A 627 33.19 -18.58 51.88
CA ASP A 627 32.72 -19.77 52.59
C ASP A 627 32.82 -21.03 51.72
N ALA A 628 32.53 -20.90 50.42
CA ALA A 628 32.59 -22.01 49.48
C ALA A 628 34.03 -22.48 49.22
N VAL A 629 35.00 -21.56 49.10
CA VAL A 629 36.42 -21.93 48.95
C VAL A 629 37.03 -22.46 50.25
N GLU A 630 36.59 -21.95 51.41
CA GLU A 630 36.98 -22.51 52.72
C GLU A 630 36.50 -23.96 52.85
N TYR A 631 35.25 -24.24 52.47
CA TYR A 631 34.73 -25.60 52.43
C TYR A 631 35.56 -26.51 51.52
N CYS A 632 35.93 -26.03 50.32
CA CYS A 632 36.79 -26.79 49.39
C CYS A 632 38.16 -27.10 50.00
N ASN A 633 38.80 -26.12 50.63
CA ASN A 633 40.08 -26.29 51.30
C ASN A 633 39.99 -27.23 52.50
N TRP A 634 38.93 -27.11 53.32
CA TRP A 634 38.68 -28.00 54.45
C TRP A 634 38.52 -29.45 53.96
N LEU A 635 37.71 -29.67 52.93
CA LEU A 635 37.52 -31.00 52.35
C LEU A 635 38.81 -31.57 51.74
N SER A 636 39.63 -30.71 51.12
CA SER A 636 40.96 -31.11 50.62
C SER A 636 41.85 -31.59 51.76
N ALA A 637 41.90 -30.84 52.86
CA ALA A 637 42.69 -31.18 54.03
C ALA A 637 42.21 -32.48 54.71
N GLN A 638 40.90 -32.74 54.75
CA GLN A 638 40.34 -34.01 55.26
C GLN A 638 40.83 -35.23 54.48
N GLU A 639 41.14 -35.07 53.20
CA GLU A 639 41.61 -36.15 52.31
C GLU A 639 43.12 -36.13 52.07
N GLY A 640 43.87 -35.27 52.77
CA GLY A 640 45.32 -35.14 52.59
C GLY A 640 45.73 -34.54 51.24
N LEU A 641 44.82 -33.88 50.54
CA LEU A 641 45.09 -33.19 49.27
C LEU A 641 45.65 -31.79 49.51
N THR A 642 46.40 -31.27 48.54
CA THR A 642 46.95 -29.91 48.66
C THR A 642 45.84 -28.87 48.41
N PRO A 643 45.56 -27.97 49.37
CA PRO A 643 44.52 -26.95 49.20
C PRO A 643 44.78 -26.04 48.00
N VAL A 644 43.74 -25.73 47.24
CA VAL A 644 43.84 -24.92 46.01
C VAL A 644 43.92 -23.43 46.31
N TYR A 645 43.44 -23.00 47.47
CA TYR A 645 43.38 -21.60 47.85
C TYR A 645 44.30 -21.29 49.03
N GLU A 646 44.90 -20.12 49.00
CA GLU A 646 45.65 -19.54 50.12
C GLU A 646 45.20 -18.09 50.35
N THR A 647 45.33 -17.62 51.59
CA THR A 647 45.09 -16.21 51.92
C THR A 647 46.39 -15.41 51.80
N LYS A 648 46.43 -14.41 50.93
CA LYS A 648 47.51 -13.40 50.89
C LYS A 648 46.92 -12.01 51.07
N PHE A 649 47.48 -11.22 51.98
CA PHE A 649 47.00 -9.88 52.31
C PHE A 649 45.48 -9.84 52.61
N GLN A 650 45.01 -10.78 53.43
CA GLN A 650 43.59 -10.95 53.79
C GLN A 650 42.65 -11.19 52.60
N ARG A 651 43.17 -11.67 51.47
CA ARG A 651 42.37 -12.04 50.30
C ARG A 651 42.67 -13.46 49.87
N TRP A 652 41.62 -14.19 49.53
CA TRP A 652 41.73 -15.53 48.95
C TRP A 652 42.24 -15.44 47.53
N GLN A 653 43.25 -16.26 47.24
CA GLN A 653 43.82 -16.42 45.91
C GLN A 653 44.13 -17.88 45.63
N GLN A 654 44.12 -18.23 44.35
CA GLN A 654 44.44 -19.58 43.90
C GLN A 654 45.96 -19.78 43.88
N VAL A 655 46.43 -20.90 44.42
CA VAL A 655 47.81 -21.34 44.32
C VAL A 655 48.12 -21.69 42.86
N LYS A 656 49.29 -21.25 42.37
CA LYS A 656 49.74 -21.51 40.99
C LYS A 656 51.10 -22.21 40.99
N PRO A 657 51.28 -23.32 40.23
CA PRO A 657 50.26 -24.04 39.47
C PRO A 657 49.15 -24.60 40.37
N THR A 658 47.96 -24.82 39.81
CA THR A 658 46.78 -25.24 40.61
C THR A 658 47.00 -26.65 41.16
N PRO A 659 46.92 -26.85 42.49
CA PRO A 659 47.08 -28.16 43.11
C PRO A 659 45.94 -29.15 42.81
N ASP A 660 46.00 -30.32 43.44
CA ASP A 660 45.11 -31.48 43.26
C ASP A 660 43.88 -31.50 44.19
N GLY A 661 43.76 -30.50 45.07
CA GLY A 661 42.63 -30.35 46.00
C GLY A 661 41.30 -29.99 45.34
N TYR A 662 40.25 -30.01 46.15
CA TYR A 662 38.93 -29.52 45.79
C TYR A 662 38.93 -28.00 45.63
N ARG A 663 38.10 -27.52 44.72
CA ARG A 663 37.96 -26.11 44.35
C ARG A 663 36.58 -25.83 43.77
N LEU A 664 36.28 -24.56 43.51
CA LEU A 664 35.18 -24.20 42.64
C LEU A 664 35.56 -24.48 41.17
N PRO A 665 34.61 -24.86 40.30
CA PRO A 665 34.85 -24.94 38.86
C PRO A 665 35.16 -23.53 38.31
N THR A 666 35.95 -23.45 37.23
CA THR A 666 35.99 -22.21 36.46
C THR A 666 34.66 -21.99 35.73
N GLU A 667 34.37 -20.76 35.34
CA GLU A 667 33.18 -20.45 34.55
C GLU A 667 33.12 -21.29 33.27
N ALA A 668 34.26 -21.49 32.61
CA ALA A 668 34.33 -22.31 31.41
C ALA A 668 34.14 -23.80 31.69
N GLU A 669 34.72 -24.33 32.76
CA GLU A 669 34.51 -25.72 33.18
C GLU A 669 33.04 -25.97 33.52
N TRP A 670 32.42 -25.07 34.27
CA TRP A 670 31.00 -25.13 34.60
C TRP A 670 30.14 -25.10 33.33
N ALA A 671 30.38 -24.14 32.43
CA ALA A 671 29.63 -24.02 31.19
C ALA A 671 29.79 -25.25 30.29
N TRP A 672 30.99 -25.83 30.22
CA TRP A 672 31.25 -27.06 29.47
C TRP A 672 30.51 -28.25 30.07
N ALA A 673 30.65 -28.45 31.38
CA ALA A 673 30.05 -29.58 32.08
C ALA A 673 28.53 -29.55 32.05
N ILE A 674 27.91 -28.39 32.30
CA ILE A 674 26.45 -28.26 32.36
C ILE A 674 25.82 -28.35 30.96
N ARG A 675 26.44 -27.76 29.92
CA ARG A 675 25.93 -27.80 28.53
C ARG A 675 26.21 -29.10 27.79
N TYR A 676 26.89 -30.07 28.42
CA TYR A 676 27.29 -31.29 27.76
C TYR A 676 26.07 -32.17 27.38
N GLN A 677 25.99 -32.54 26.10
CA GLN A 677 24.89 -33.35 25.56
C GLN A 677 25.34 -34.55 24.71
N GLY A 678 26.65 -34.80 24.64
CA GLY A 678 27.21 -35.83 23.75
C GLY A 678 27.00 -35.58 22.25
N ARG A 679 26.39 -34.44 21.85
CA ARG A 679 26.15 -34.01 20.46
C ARG A 679 26.35 -32.49 20.32
N ALA A 680 26.60 -32.03 19.09
CA ALA A 680 27.05 -30.66 18.78
C ALA A 680 25.95 -29.56 18.78
N THR A 681 24.73 -29.85 19.25
CA THR A 681 23.62 -28.87 19.18
C THR A 681 23.61 -28.00 20.43
N ALA A 682 23.73 -26.68 20.25
CA ALA A 682 23.63 -25.73 21.35
C ALA A 682 22.17 -25.61 21.82
N MET A 683 21.90 -25.89 23.10
CA MET A 683 20.62 -25.56 23.74
C MET A 683 20.64 -24.17 24.37
N THR A 684 19.47 -23.52 24.32
CA THR A 684 19.21 -22.21 24.95
C THR A 684 18.89 -22.38 26.43
N PHE A 685 17.99 -23.29 26.77
CA PHE A 685 17.56 -23.63 28.14
C PHE A 685 18.03 -25.04 28.54
N PRO A 686 18.09 -25.36 29.85
CA PRO A 686 18.43 -26.69 30.35
C PRO A 686 17.56 -27.83 29.77
N TRP A 687 16.30 -27.53 29.45
CA TRP A 687 15.33 -28.47 28.90
C TRP A 687 15.12 -28.38 27.37
N GLY A 688 15.85 -27.50 26.68
CA GLY A 688 15.72 -27.33 25.22
C GLY A 688 15.54 -25.89 24.77
N GLY A 689 14.68 -25.67 23.77
CA GLY A 689 14.52 -24.38 23.09
C GLY A 689 13.11 -23.79 23.12
N ARG A 690 12.17 -24.39 23.87
CA ARG A 690 10.77 -23.92 23.93
C ARG A 690 10.36 -23.60 25.36
N MET A 691 9.67 -22.47 25.51
CA MET A 691 8.99 -22.04 26.73
C MET A 691 7.49 -22.39 26.64
N PRO A 692 6.80 -22.63 27.76
CA PRO A 692 7.35 -22.81 29.11
C PRO A 692 8.02 -24.20 29.29
N PRO A 693 8.87 -24.38 30.32
CA PRO A 693 9.41 -25.68 30.70
C PRO A 693 8.31 -26.69 31.04
N ARG A 694 8.65 -27.98 30.90
CA ARG A 694 7.84 -29.07 31.47
C ARG A 694 8.13 -29.20 32.96
N ARG A 695 7.17 -29.65 33.76
CA ARG A 695 7.27 -29.78 35.23
C ARG A 695 8.56 -30.45 35.74
N ASP A 696 9.17 -31.35 34.98
CA ASP A 696 10.39 -32.10 35.30
C ASP A 696 11.70 -31.44 34.82
N SER A 697 11.64 -30.18 34.35
CA SER A 697 12.76 -29.48 33.71
C SER A 697 13.79 -28.89 34.69
N GLY A 698 13.40 -28.63 35.94
CA GLY A 698 14.25 -28.00 36.95
C GLY A 698 13.43 -27.32 38.05
N ASN A 699 14.08 -26.77 39.06
CA ASN A 699 13.40 -25.96 40.08
C ASN A 699 13.52 -24.47 39.74
N PHE A 700 12.39 -23.81 39.52
CA PHE A 700 12.29 -22.40 39.10
C PHE A 700 11.17 -21.70 39.86
N ALA A 701 11.01 -20.39 39.68
CA ALA A 701 9.89 -19.67 40.29
C ALA A 701 8.56 -20.05 39.62
N GLY A 702 7.99 -21.21 39.95
CA GLY A 702 6.69 -21.69 39.50
C GLY A 702 5.55 -21.28 40.44
N LYS A 703 4.35 -21.83 40.19
CA LYS A 703 3.15 -21.54 41.00
C LYS A 703 3.37 -21.76 42.50
N SER A 704 4.09 -22.81 42.91
CA SER A 704 4.39 -23.08 44.32
C SER A 704 5.23 -21.99 44.98
N ALA A 705 6.05 -21.25 44.24
CA ALA A 705 6.93 -20.20 44.77
C ALA A 705 6.24 -18.84 44.96
N ASN A 706 4.99 -18.68 44.50
CA ASN A 706 4.29 -17.39 44.39
C ASN A 706 4.23 -16.54 45.68
N ALA A 707 4.31 -17.17 46.86
CA ALA A 707 4.31 -16.46 48.13
C ALA A 707 5.69 -15.90 48.53
N LEU A 708 6.77 -16.34 47.88
CA LEU A 708 8.16 -16.06 48.26
C LEU A 708 8.93 -15.21 47.24
N VAL A 709 8.41 -15.08 46.03
CA VAL A 709 9.11 -14.45 44.90
C VAL A 709 8.23 -13.38 44.24
N PRO A 710 8.82 -12.33 43.65
CA PRO A 710 8.05 -11.22 43.06
C PRO A 710 7.31 -11.59 41.77
N SER A 711 7.78 -12.61 41.05
CA SER A 711 7.17 -13.08 39.80
C SER A 711 7.36 -14.58 39.61
N ILE A 712 6.36 -15.22 39.01
CA ILE A 712 6.38 -16.64 38.69
C ILE A 712 6.26 -16.88 37.19
N LEU A 713 6.70 -18.06 36.76
CA LEU A 713 6.64 -18.53 35.39
C LEU A 713 5.22 -19.02 35.08
N PRO A 714 4.49 -18.38 34.16
CA PRO A 714 3.09 -18.72 33.91
C PRO A 714 2.92 -20.16 33.41
N GLY A 715 2.00 -20.91 34.01
CA GLY A 715 1.69 -22.29 33.62
C GLY A 715 2.73 -23.32 34.04
N TYR A 716 3.73 -22.93 34.84
CA TYR A 716 4.76 -23.83 35.37
C TYR A 716 4.59 -24.06 36.87
N ASP A 717 4.78 -25.30 37.31
CA ASP A 717 4.79 -25.68 38.72
C ASP A 717 5.57 -26.97 38.92
N ASP A 718 6.75 -26.88 39.53
CA ASP A 718 7.60 -28.02 39.92
C ASP A 718 7.14 -28.65 41.26
N GLY A 719 6.29 -27.95 42.01
CA GLY A 719 5.80 -28.38 43.33
C GLY A 719 6.69 -27.96 44.50
N PHE A 720 7.70 -27.12 44.27
CA PHE A 720 8.59 -26.61 45.31
C PHE A 720 8.41 -25.09 45.47
N ALA A 721 8.15 -24.63 46.69
CA ALA A 721 8.02 -23.19 46.95
C ALA A 721 9.38 -22.46 46.97
N SER A 722 10.45 -23.20 47.25
CA SER A 722 11.83 -22.71 47.32
C SER A 722 12.77 -23.81 46.83
N THR A 723 13.95 -24.02 47.43
CA THR A 723 14.86 -25.09 46.99
C THR A 723 14.22 -26.48 47.06
N ALA A 724 14.64 -27.34 46.15
CA ALA A 724 14.31 -28.76 46.09
C ALA A 724 15.52 -29.59 46.55
N PRO A 725 15.32 -30.84 47.01
CA PRO A 725 16.42 -31.75 47.27
C PRO A 725 17.30 -31.93 46.02
N VAL A 726 18.63 -31.96 46.20
CA VAL A 726 19.56 -32.06 45.07
C VAL A 726 19.39 -33.37 44.29
N GLY A 727 19.37 -33.26 42.96
CA GLY A 727 19.15 -34.36 42.04
C GLY A 727 17.71 -34.84 41.94
N THR A 728 16.75 -33.95 42.19
CA THR A 728 15.31 -34.24 41.99
C THR A 728 14.95 -34.27 40.50
N PHE A 729 15.58 -33.41 39.69
CA PHE A 729 15.25 -33.24 38.26
C PHE A 729 16.16 -34.07 37.35
N THR A 730 15.89 -34.03 36.06
CA THR A 730 16.65 -34.83 35.09
C THR A 730 18.10 -34.35 34.98
N ALA A 731 19.05 -35.28 35.10
CA ALA A 731 20.46 -34.97 34.88
C ALA A 731 20.77 -34.74 33.39
N ASN A 732 21.82 -33.97 33.11
CA ASN A 732 22.35 -33.85 31.75
C ASN A 732 23.05 -35.14 31.29
N ALA A 733 23.61 -35.16 30.07
CA ALA A 733 24.22 -36.35 29.49
C ALA A 733 25.49 -36.85 30.24
N LEU A 734 26.04 -36.05 31.15
CA LEU A 734 27.13 -36.46 32.04
C LEU A 734 26.63 -36.98 33.40
N GLY A 735 25.32 -37.00 33.63
CA GLY A 735 24.74 -37.34 34.93
C GLY A 735 24.88 -36.23 35.96
N ILE A 736 25.03 -34.97 35.51
CA ILE A 736 25.08 -33.80 36.39
C ILE A 736 23.67 -33.21 36.52
N PHE A 737 23.24 -33.01 37.76
CA PHE A 737 21.93 -32.53 38.15
C PHE A 737 21.93 -31.02 38.41
N ASP A 738 20.74 -30.43 38.30
CA ASP A 738 20.37 -29.10 38.77
C ASP A 738 21.15 -27.91 38.17
N GLY A 739 22.10 -28.11 37.25
CA GLY A 739 22.90 -27.00 36.68
C GLY A 739 22.11 -25.94 35.89
N GLY A 740 20.79 -26.12 35.77
CA GLY A 740 19.88 -25.19 35.12
C GLY A 740 19.00 -24.37 36.06
N GLY A 741 18.83 -24.76 37.32
CA GLY A 741 17.83 -24.26 38.27
C GLY A 741 18.17 -24.66 39.71
N ASN A 742 17.20 -24.68 40.63
CA ASN A 742 17.40 -24.90 42.07
C ASN A 742 18.16 -23.75 42.73
N VAL A 743 19.48 -23.70 42.66
CA VAL A 743 20.25 -22.54 43.12
C VAL A 743 21.24 -22.12 42.05
N ALA A 744 21.47 -20.82 41.94
CA ALA A 744 22.59 -20.35 41.15
C ALA A 744 23.91 -20.66 41.90
N GLU A 745 25.03 -20.75 41.19
CA GLU A 745 26.25 -21.33 41.73
C GLU A 745 27.44 -20.39 41.62
N TRP A 746 28.16 -20.24 42.74
CA TRP A 746 29.47 -19.63 42.73
C TRP A 746 30.46 -20.42 41.87
N VAL A 747 31.17 -19.71 40.99
CA VAL A 747 32.32 -20.26 40.26
C VAL A 747 33.60 -19.49 40.62
N GLN A 748 34.75 -20.02 40.22
CA GLN A 748 36.06 -19.48 40.60
C GLN A 748 36.30 -18.03 40.13
N ASP A 749 35.80 -17.70 38.95
CA ASP A 749 36.18 -16.52 38.19
C ASP A 749 35.73 -15.20 38.85
N TYR A 750 36.60 -14.19 38.78
CA TYR A 750 36.17 -12.81 38.98
C TYR A 750 35.31 -12.37 37.80
N TYR A 751 34.21 -11.67 38.08
CA TYR A 751 33.31 -11.21 37.04
C TYR A 751 33.95 -10.11 36.19
N SER A 752 33.91 -10.31 34.88
CA SER A 752 34.27 -9.33 33.86
C SER A 752 33.44 -9.53 32.60
N VAL A 753 33.35 -8.47 31.80
CA VAL A 753 32.72 -8.51 30.49
C VAL A 753 33.75 -8.94 29.45
N PRO A 754 33.59 -10.10 28.78
CA PRO A 754 34.54 -10.57 27.78
C PRO A 754 34.59 -9.64 26.57
N THR A 755 35.77 -9.48 25.98
CA THR A 755 35.95 -8.70 24.75
C THR A 755 35.27 -9.40 23.55
N PRO A 756 34.37 -8.72 22.82
CA PRO A 756 33.77 -9.28 21.61
C PRO A 756 34.74 -9.49 20.46
N GLY A 757 34.42 -10.44 19.58
CA GLY A 757 35.11 -10.65 18.31
C GLY A 757 36.38 -11.51 18.39
N LYS A 758 36.64 -12.19 19.51
CA LYS A 758 37.75 -13.15 19.60
C LYS A 758 37.50 -14.36 18.71
N THR A 759 38.45 -14.64 17.82
CA THR A 759 38.41 -15.79 16.89
C THR A 759 39.35 -16.92 17.34
N GLU A 760 40.41 -16.60 18.08
CA GLU A 760 41.34 -17.59 18.63
C GLU A 760 40.80 -18.18 19.95
N PRO A 761 40.79 -19.51 20.12
CA PRO A 761 40.35 -20.15 21.35
C PRO A 761 41.21 -19.76 22.55
N ILE A 762 40.58 -19.37 23.66
CA ILE A 762 41.25 -19.13 24.93
C ILE A 762 41.49 -20.48 25.62
N MET A 763 42.75 -20.79 25.94
CA MET A 763 43.16 -22.04 26.59
C MET A 763 42.90 -21.95 28.10
N ASP A 764 42.17 -22.92 28.67
CA ASP A 764 41.90 -23.08 30.11
C ASP A 764 41.62 -21.76 30.86
N PRO A 765 40.63 -20.95 30.45
CA PRO A 765 40.39 -19.64 31.05
C PRO A 765 40.02 -19.75 32.54
N GLN A 766 40.65 -18.90 33.35
CA GLN A 766 40.45 -18.81 34.82
C GLN A 766 39.88 -17.45 35.26
N GLY A 767 39.40 -16.65 34.30
CA GLY A 767 38.95 -15.29 34.55
C GLY A 767 40.11 -14.30 34.79
N PRO A 768 39.79 -13.03 35.09
CA PRO A 768 40.78 -12.01 35.40
C PRO A 768 41.40 -12.23 36.78
N VAL A 769 42.63 -11.76 36.96
CA VAL A 769 43.41 -11.94 38.21
C VAL A 769 42.82 -11.17 39.40
N ARG A 770 42.06 -10.09 39.13
CA ARG A 770 41.45 -9.22 40.14
C ARG A 770 40.04 -8.82 39.70
N GLY A 771 39.16 -8.57 40.67
CA GLY A 771 37.81 -8.05 40.46
C GLY A 771 37.15 -7.69 41.79
N SER A 772 35.98 -7.05 41.72
CA SER A 772 35.15 -6.69 42.88
C SER A 772 34.00 -7.67 43.13
N ASN A 773 33.60 -8.43 42.11
CA ASN A 773 32.53 -9.41 42.16
C ASN A 773 33.02 -10.75 41.59
N ARG A 774 32.40 -11.84 42.03
CA ARG A 774 32.59 -13.19 41.51
C ARG A 774 31.46 -13.54 40.57
N VAL A 775 31.74 -14.42 39.61
CA VAL A 775 30.73 -14.91 38.68
C VAL A 775 29.79 -15.87 39.40
N ILE A 776 28.49 -15.74 39.11
CA ILE A 776 27.44 -16.68 39.50
C ILE A 776 26.84 -17.25 38.21
N ARG A 777 26.65 -18.58 38.17
CA ARG A 777 26.16 -19.31 37.00
C ARG A 777 24.90 -20.10 37.30
N GLY A 778 24.10 -20.35 36.27
CA GLY A 778 22.83 -21.05 36.42
C GLY A 778 21.70 -20.11 36.86
N SER A 779 20.51 -20.68 36.96
CA SER A 779 19.30 -20.01 37.43
C SER A 779 18.92 -20.59 38.80
N SER A 780 17.96 -19.98 39.50
CA SER A 780 17.54 -20.42 40.83
C SER A 780 16.03 -20.61 40.93
N TRP A 781 15.59 -21.12 42.09
CA TRP A 781 14.17 -21.20 42.48
C TRP A 781 13.48 -19.82 42.52
N MET A 782 14.23 -18.72 42.53
CA MET A 782 13.68 -17.35 42.48
C MET A 782 13.48 -16.81 41.07
N ASP A 783 14.00 -17.49 40.03
CA ASP A 783 14.00 -16.99 38.67
C ASP A 783 12.81 -17.48 37.84
N SER A 784 12.14 -16.55 37.15
CA SER A 784 11.05 -16.83 36.21
C SER A 784 11.23 -16.16 34.84
N GLY A 785 12.25 -15.34 34.65
CA GLY A 785 12.47 -14.60 33.42
C GLY A 785 13.24 -15.39 32.36
N ILE A 786 12.95 -15.12 31.09
CA ILE A 786 13.66 -15.74 29.96
C ILE A 786 15.16 -15.39 29.95
N MET A 787 15.56 -14.30 30.60
CA MET A 787 16.95 -13.88 30.67
C MET A 787 17.77 -14.82 31.55
N GLU A 788 17.25 -15.14 32.73
CA GLU A 788 17.89 -15.87 33.82
C GLU A 788 17.89 -17.38 33.57
N LEU A 789 16.80 -17.90 32.99
CA LEU A 789 16.59 -19.34 32.76
C LEU A 789 17.51 -19.96 31.68
N ARG A 790 18.32 -19.16 30.97
CA ARG A 790 19.18 -19.63 29.88
C ARG A 790 20.49 -20.21 30.40
N LEU A 791 21.01 -21.23 29.73
CA LEU A 791 22.35 -21.80 30.00
C LEU A 791 23.47 -20.77 29.78
N GLY A 792 23.21 -19.73 28.99
CA GLY A 792 24.12 -18.61 28.77
C GLY A 792 24.15 -17.58 29.90
N TYR A 793 23.15 -17.53 30.77
CA TYR A 793 22.95 -16.44 31.75
C TYR A 793 24.12 -16.28 32.73
N ARG A 794 24.68 -15.07 32.79
CA ARG A 794 25.79 -14.71 33.68
C ARG A 794 25.32 -13.66 34.68
N ASP A 795 25.40 -14.01 35.96
CA ASP A 795 25.20 -13.09 37.07
C ASP A 795 26.50 -12.87 37.85
N PHE A 796 26.48 -11.96 38.82
CA PHE A 796 27.63 -11.66 39.65
C PHE A 796 27.22 -11.20 41.05
N GLY A 797 28.12 -11.41 42.02
CA GLY A 797 27.90 -10.94 43.38
C GLY A 797 29.17 -10.96 44.23
N ASN A 798 29.05 -10.46 45.45
CA ASN A 798 30.13 -10.39 46.43
C ASN A 798 29.68 -10.75 47.86
N GLY A 799 28.44 -11.21 48.03
CA GLY A 799 27.86 -11.52 49.34
C GLY A 799 26.87 -12.69 49.26
N PRO A 800 26.52 -13.28 50.41
CA PRO A 800 25.62 -14.42 50.49
C PRO A 800 24.21 -14.07 50.01
N ARG A 801 23.53 -15.03 49.36
CA ARG A 801 22.16 -14.91 48.89
C ARG A 801 21.35 -16.19 49.16
N PRO A 802 20.02 -16.08 49.38
CA PRO A 802 19.15 -17.23 49.67
C PRO A 802 18.89 -18.15 48.46
N ASP A 803 19.40 -17.79 47.29
CA ASP A 803 19.24 -18.51 46.04
C ASP A 803 20.58 -18.83 45.36
N VAL A 804 21.71 -18.60 46.06
CA VAL A 804 23.06 -18.88 45.57
C VAL A 804 23.76 -19.89 46.48
N GLY A 805 24.16 -21.01 45.90
CA GLY A 805 24.98 -22.06 46.49
C GLY A 805 26.25 -22.30 45.68
N PHE A 806 26.75 -23.54 45.67
CA PHE A 806 27.91 -23.93 44.88
C PHE A 806 28.01 -25.45 44.69
N ARG A 807 28.85 -25.87 43.73
CA ARG A 807 29.33 -27.24 43.59
C ARG A 807 30.86 -27.29 43.55
N ILE A 808 31.41 -28.44 43.90
CA ILE A 808 32.86 -28.66 43.94
C ILE A 808 33.39 -29.19 42.62
N ALA A 809 34.64 -28.90 42.32
CA ALA A 809 35.44 -29.47 41.26
C ALA A 809 36.81 -29.91 41.81
N ARG A 810 37.54 -30.72 41.05
CA ARG A 810 38.89 -31.21 41.43
C ARG A 810 39.71 -31.50 40.17
N ASN A 811 41.00 -31.20 40.20
CA ASN A 811 41.93 -31.57 39.12
C ASN A 811 42.24 -33.08 39.17
N ILE A 812 42.61 -33.67 38.03
CA ILE A 812 42.87 -35.12 37.95
C ILE A 812 44.33 -35.47 38.28
N GLU A 813 45.28 -34.57 38.01
CA GLU A 813 46.71 -34.68 38.31
C GLU A 813 47.36 -33.28 38.28
#